data_AF-A0A954IJU3-F1
#
_entry.id   AF-A0A954IJU3-F1
#
_cell.length_a   1.000
_cell.length_b   1.000
_cell.length_c   1.000
_cell.angle_alpha   90.00
_cell.angle_beta   90.00
_cell.angle_gamma   90.00
#
_symmetry.space_group_name_H-M   'P 1'
#
loop_
_entity.id
_entity.type
_entity.pdbx_description
1 polymer ?
#
loop_
_entity_poly.entity_id
_entity_poly.type
_entity_poly.pdbx_seq_one_letter_code
_entity_poly.pdbx_strand_id
1 'polypeptide(L)'
;MLQKHVLAFALLLLLTLPRQLSAFAQESDLRAEQLTESNWDQLVPAGKEVDAIYGDFALRNQHIRAVIAQPLATRNANMTVRTIGGALIDLTARSFESDQLSAYYPSRRTVTFTDAKAEVSDQEARVTVSAAGSDTKPAITVVYSLTPDSRSIRVTSTWTNSTTSDLTLTLEDDLRADGGNEEMVKVPNGTHDLYWFHDVYWQQAYGIRADGYQLRCNSNSRESVIVFEGAEAAVLKPGQSFSLTRTIQPGRDLPEVLGQDDAERGVDLVPAALQVVDAFGQPVSGARVVVKSAGQNRGTFVQSDDQARVVAVPATPIEAAVFVEGTQYFEGAVELAPPGGDGVGTTQLPLKTYRPGTVAIRVTDGEQRAIPAKIEFRGNGETPTPDWGPQSADHLLKNLVYAPLGTWDVRLQQGTYDVIISHGPEYDAVFTKVSVDPGRTTELKAVLKRVVRTPGWVSADFHSHSTPSGDNTGSQLGRVLNLAAEHIEFAPCTEHNRISTYDPHLDSQGLRPFLATVSGMELTGSPLPLNHQNSFPLIHKPRTQDGGAPVTDGSPETQVERLAAWDNHSRKLIQQNHPDIGWLFYDKDGNEKPDEGYSRSFEHLDVMEIHPIDRILDRGRLDVRDGKVFGNNRMTNWLQLLNQGFRIYGVVNTDAHYNFHGSGGLRIWVQSSTDDPANIDPHEMMVASEEGRIIMSNGPYIEATVWEQDGGPKVVAGQDLEAKSHKVKAHVRVQSPNWIPLDTVFVLVNGRPVSELTFTREQSPDAFGSGTVRFDRTLEIELKEDSHLIFVTGHRSEQLGPVLGASWGSQNPAALTNPIFVDVDGNGFTANKDTLDFPLPVKYVDK
;
A
#
# COMPACT_ATOMS: atom_id res chain seq x y z
N MET A 1 -41.54 -9.66 -47.70
CA MET A 1 -41.40 -10.52 -48.89
C MET A 1 -40.21 -11.43 -48.67
N LEU A 2 -40.47 -12.74 -48.78
CA LEU A 2 -39.57 -13.90 -49.03
C LEU A 2 -38.25 -14.00 -48.23
N GLN A 3 -38.14 -14.93 -47.27
CA GLN A 3 -37.81 -16.37 -47.42
C GLN A 3 -36.34 -16.60 -47.79
N LYS A 4 -35.56 -17.37 -47.02
CA LYS A 4 -35.63 -18.85 -46.79
C LYS A 4 -35.07 -19.18 -45.37
N HIS A 5 -35.74 -19.88 -44.44
CA HIS A 5 -36.14 -21.32 -44.36
C HIS A 5 -34.90 -22.24 -44.20
N VAL A 6 -34.73 -23.15 -43.22
CA VAL A 6 -35.59 -24.19 -42.56
C VAL A 6 -34.89 -24.63 -41.24
N LEU A 7 -35.51 -24.68 -40.03
CA LEU A 7 -36.20 -25.80 -39.32
C LEU A 7 -35.35 -27.11 -39.15
N ALA A 8 -35.39 -27.96 -38.11
CA ALA A 8 -36.19 -28.08 -36.88
C ALA A 8 -35.61 -29.18 -35.94
N PHE A 9 -35.93 -29.08 -34.64
CA PHE A 9 -36.36 -30.12 -33.67
C PHE A 9 -35.75 -31.54 -33.58
N ALA A 10 -35.18 -31.80 -32.38
CA ALA A 10 -35.38 -32.93 -31.46
C ALA A 10 -35.33 -34.40 -31.95
N LEU A 11 -34.43 -35.19 -31.34
CA LEU A 11 -34.78 -36.54 -30.85
C LEU A 11 -33.83 -37.02 -29.72
N LEU A 12 -34.44 -37.39 -28.59
CA LEU A 12 -33.88 -38.25 -27.55
C LEU A 12 -33.34 -39.56 -28.17
N LEU A 13 -32.14 -39.99 -27.77
CA LEU A 13 -31.81 -41.41 -27.74
C LEU A 13 -30.93 -41.71 -26.52
N LEU A 14 -31.49 -42.51 -25.61
CA LEU A 14 -30.77 -43.20 -24.54
C LEU A 14 -29.65 -44.05 -25.15
N LEU A 15 -28.42 -43.86 -24.66
CA LEU A 15 -27.37 -44.87 -24.69
C LEU A 15 -26.84 -45.05 -23.28
N THR A 16 -27.42 -46.02 -22.58
CA THR A 16 -26.86 -46.63 -21.37
C THR A 16 -25.61 -47.40 -21.75
N LEU A 17 -24.44 -46.79 -21.55
CA LEU A 17 -23.14 -47.47 -21.53
C LEU A 17 -22.67 -47.53 -20.07
N PRO A 18 -22.24 -48.71 -19.57
CA PRO A 18 -21.72 -48.81 -18.21
C PRO A 18 -20.42 -48.00 -18.14
N ARG A 19 -20.40 -46.94 -17.32
CA ARG A 19 -19.16 -46.30 -16.88
C ARG A 19 -18.35 -47.34 -16.14
N GLN A 20 -17.39 -47.96 -16.82
CA GLN A 20 -16.25 -48.56 -16.15
C GLN A 20 -15.57 -47.43 -15.39
N LEU A 21 -15.69 -47.48 -14.06
CA LEU A 21 -14.84 -46.73 -13.14
C LEU A 21 -13.41 -47.25 -13.34
N SER A 22 -12.72 -46.69 -14.32
CA SER A 22 -11.26 -46.70 -14.33
C SER A 22 -10.85 -45.87 -13.11
N ALA A 23 -10.43 -46.56 -12.05
CA ALA A 23 -9.67 -45.95 -10.98
C ALA A 23 -8.38 -45.38 -11.61
N PHE A 24 -8.42 -44.11 -12.00
CA PHE A 24 -7.20 -43.35 -12.15
C PHE A 24 -6.54 -43.38 -10.78
N ALA A 25 -5.37 -44.01 -10.68
CA ALA A 25 -4.50 -43.81 -9.53
C ALA A 25 -4.31 -42.29 -9.41
N GLN A 26 -4.90 -41.71 -8.38
CA GLN A 26 -4.72 -40.30 -8.07
C GLN A 26 -3.23 -40.15 -7.79
N GLU A 27 -2.52 -39.48 -8.70
CA GLU A 27 -1.13 -39.11 -8.46
C GLU A 27 -1.07 -38.44 -7.09
N SER A 28 -0.17 -38.91 -6.23
CA SER A 28 0.02 -38.33 -4.90
C SER A 28 0.24 -36.83 -5.07
N ASP A 29 -0.57 -36.00 -4.43
CA ASP A 29 -0.48 -34.54 -4.49
C ASP A 29 0.68 -33.99 -3.62
N LEU A 30 1.47 -34.90 -3.07
CA LEU A 30 2.63 -34.60 -2.26
C LEU A 30 3.74 -34.05 -3.17
N ARG A 31 4.28 -32.88 -2.82
CA ARG A 31 5.35 -32.21 -3.56
C ARG A 31 6.38 -31.63 -2.60
N ALA A 32 7.65 -31.79 -2.95
CA ALA A 32 8.79 -31.11 -2.34
C ALA A 32 9.75 -30.75 -3.47
N GLU A 33 9.73 -29.49 -3.91
CA GLU A 33 10.43 -29.07 -5.12
C GLU A 33 11.06 -27.69 -4.94
N GLN A 34 12.20 -27.47 -5.58
CA GLN A 34 12.74 -26.12 -5.73
C GLN A 34 11.90 -25.35 -6.77
N LEU A 35 11.59 -24.10 -6.46
CA LEU A 35 10.84 -23.20 -7.33
C LEU A 35 11.71 -22.76 -8.51
N THR A 36 11.12 -22.87 -9.69
CA THR A 36 11.67 -22.51 -10.99
C THR A 36 10.61 -21.79 -11.80
N GLU A 37 11.00 -21.23 -12.94
CA GLU A 37 10.05 -20.60 -13.86
C GLU A 37 8.90 -21.52 -14.29
N SER A 38 9.14 -22.83 -14.42
CA SER A 38 8.13 -23.77 -14.94
C SER A 38 7.11 -24.27 -13.91
N ASN A 39 7.40 -24.17 -12.60
CA ASN A 39 6.54 -24.70 -11.54
C ASN A 39 6.02 -23.65 -10.53
N TRP A 40 6.51 -22.41 -10.57
CA TRP A 40 6.15 -21.36 -9.60
C TRP A 40 4.63 -21.14 -9.49
N ASP A 41 3.96 -20.89 -10.62
CA ASP A 41 2.51 -20.61 -10.67
C ASP A 41 1.64 -21.78 -10.18
N GLN A 42 2.19 -22.99 -10.15
CA GLN A 42 1.48 -24.19 -9.73
C GLN A 42 1.65 -24.51 -8.25
N LEU A 43 2.72 -24.03 -7.63
CA LEU A 43 3.16 -24.45 -6.29
C LEU A 43 3.08 -23.36 -5.24
N VAL A 44 3.22 -22.09 -5.61
CA VAL A 44 3.16 -20.96 -4.68
C VAL A 44 1.70 -20.66 -4.32
N PRO A 45 1.39 -20.31 -3.06
CA PRO A 45 0.04 -19.88 -2.66
C PRO A 45 -0.30 -18.48 -3.17
N ALA A 46 -1.59 -18.15 -3.23
CA ALA A 46 -2.05 -16.76 -3.38
C ALA A 46 -2.11 -16.03 -2.03
N GLY A 47 -2.01 -14.70 -2.07
CA GLY A 47 -2.02 -13.82 -0.91
C GLY A 47 -1.37 -12.48 -1.22
N LYS A 48 -1.57 -11.48 -0.35
CA LYS A 48 -0.94 -10.17 -0.53
C LYS A 48 0.51 -10.14 -0.04
N GLU A 49 0.85 -11.02 0.91
CA GLU A 49 2.22 -11.13 1.46
C GLU A 49 3.07 -12.19 0.75
N VAL A 50 2.67 -12.61 -0.46
CA VAL A 50 3.42 -13.64 -1.20
C VAL A 50 4.79 -13.11 -1.59
N ASP A 51 5.84 -13.73 -1.05
CA ASP A 51 7.24 -13.31 -1.22
C ASP A 51 8.13 -14.39 -1.84
N ALA A 52 7.57 -15.53 -2.25
CA ALA A 52 8.27 -16.62 -2.94
C ALA A 52 8.99 -16.18 -4.22
N ILE A 53 10.26 -16.57 -4.37
CA ILE A 53 11.06 -16.34 -5.58
C ILE A 53 11.66 -17.65 -6.14
N TYR A 54 12.26 -17.58 -7.32
CA TYR A 54 13.01 -18.71 -7.86
C TYR A 54 14.15 -19.10 -6.91
N GLY A 55 14.32 -20.41 -6.72
CA GLY A 55 15.33 -20.98 -5.82
C GLY A 55 14.80 -21.33 -4.42
N ASP A 56 13.68 -20.75 -3.98
CA ASP A 56 12.97 -21.17 -2.76
C ASP A 56 12.37 -22.58 -2.93
N PHE A 57 11.89 -23.20 -1.86
CA PHE A 57 11.42 -24.59 -1.87
C PHE A 57 9.95 -24.69 -1.51
N ALA A 58 9.14 -25.25 -2.41
CA ALA A 58 7.73 -25.51 -2.17
C ALA A 58 7.50 -26.87 -1.51
N LEU A 59 6.59 -26.88 -0.53
CA LEU A 59 5.97 -28.06 0.04
C LEU A 59 4.47 -28.00 -0.20
N ARG A 60 3.88 -29.10 -0.67
CA ARG A 60 2.44 -29.18 -0.90
C ARG A 60 1.90 -30.59 -0.64
N ASN A 61 0.65 -30.64 -0.19
CA ASN A 61 -0.20 -31.82 -0.21
C ASN A 61 -1.62 -31.43 -0.67
N GLN A 62 -2.63 -32.27 -0.44
CA GLN A 62 -4.01 -31.97 -0.83
C GLN A 62 -4.67 -30.80 -0.05
N HIS A 63 -4.08 -30.38 1.09
CA HIS A 63 -4.63 -29.38 2.01
C HIS A 63 -3.79 -28.12 2.16
N ILE A 64 -2.47 -28.19 1.99
CA ILE A 64 -1.53 -27.10 2.31
C ILE A 64 -0.64 -26.78 1.11
N ARG A 65 -0.33 -25.50 0.93
CA ARG A 65 0.85 -25.01 0.22
C ARG A 65 1.74 -24.25 1.19
N ALA A 66 3.04 -24.46 1.09
CA ALA A 66 4.04 -23.81 1.91
C ALA A 66 5.30 -23.54 1.09
N VAL A 67 6.00 -22.45 1.41
CA VAL A 67 7.27 -22.08 0.77
C VAL A 67 8.32 -21.79 1.83
N ILE A 68 9.46 -22.46 1.69
CA ILE A 68 10.64 -22.29 2.54
C ILE A 68 11.68 -21.52 1.73
N ALA A 69 12.12 -20.40 2.27
CA ALA A 69 13.10 -19.54 1.61
C ALA A 69 14.44 -20.25 1.43
N GLN A 70 15.08 -20.05 0.27
CA GLN A 70 16.40 -20.60 -0.02
C GLN A 70 17.42 -20.09 1.02
N PRO A 71 18.32 -20.96 1.56
CA PRO A 71 19.28 -20.58 2.60
C PRO A 71 20.44 -19.74 2.04
N LEU A 72 20.13 -18.53 1.57
CA LEU A 72 21.08 -17.53 1.12
C LEU A 72 21.09 -16.36 2.11
N ALA A 73 22.28 -15.88 2.47
CA ALA A 73 22.43 -14.73 3.35
C ALA A 73 21.80 -13.44 2.77
N THR A 74 21.67 -13.36 1.45
CA THR A 74 21.06 -12.24 0.72
C THR A 74 19.55 -12.35 0.57
N ARG A 75 18.93 -13.46 1.00
CA ARG A 75 17.50 -13.68 0.85
C ARG A 75 16.73 -12.84 1.88
N ASN A 76 16.00 -11.83 1.40
CA ASN A 76 15.08 -10.99 2.18
C ASN A 76 13.69 -11.05 1.55
N ALA A 77 12.63 -11.09 2.36
CA ALA A 77 11.27 -11.00 1.83
C ALA A 77 11.06 -9.57 1.31
N ASN A 78 11.29 -8.57 2.15
CA ASN A 78 11.16 -7.15 1.81
C ASN A 78 12.11 -6.30 2.69
N MET A 79 11.96 -4.97 2.67
CA MET A 79 12.86 -4.06 3.41
C MET A 79 12.90 -4.34 4.91
N THR A 80 11.78 -4.70 5.55
CA THR A 80 11.72 -4.89 7.01
C THR A 80 11.76 -6.35 7.43
N VAL A 81 11.57 -7.28 6.51
CA VAL A 81 11.56 -8.73 6.73
C VAL A 81 12.79 -9.35 6.06
N ARG A 82 13.91 -9.29 6.78
CA ARG A 82 15.25 -9.62 6.27
C ARG A 82 15.75 -10.96 6.77
N THR A 83 16.85 -11.43 6.17
CA THR A 83 17.59 -12.64 6.58
C THR A 83 16.69 -13.87 6.74
N ILE A 84 15.85 -14.12 5.74
CA ILE A 84 14.83 -15.18 5.77
C ILE A 84 15.34 -16.52 5.26
N GLY A 85 16.61 -16.65 4.87
CA GLY A 85 17.11 -17.92 4.32
C GLY A 85 16.88 -19.10 5.26
N GLY A 86 16.09 -20.08 4.83
CA GLY A 86 15.67 -21.25 5.62
C GLY A 86 14.40 -21.05 6.48
N ALA A 87 13.79 -19.86 6.47
CA ALA A 87 12.51 -19.57 7.11
C ALA A 87 11.34 -20.11 6.28
N LEU A 88 10.20 -20.34 6.93
CA LEU A 88 8.92 -20.54 6.24
C LEU A 88 8.33 -19.16 5.95
N ILE A 89 8.08 -18.83 4.69
CA ILE A 89 7.65 -17.49 4.27
C ILE A 89 6.17 -17.49 3.87
N ASP A 90 5.76 -18.33 2.93
CA ASP A 90 4.36 -18.38 2.49
C ASP A 90 3.70 -19.67 2.98
N LEU A 91 2.48 -19.60 3.54
CA LEU A 91 1.74 -20.77 4.04
C LEU A 91 0.23 -20.53 3.96
N THR A 92 -0.49 -21.41 3.26
CA THR A 92 -1.97 -21.35 3.22
C THR A 92 -2.63 -22.72 3.21
N ALA A 93 -3.90 -22.74 3.58
CA ALA A 93 -4.78 -23.86 3.27
C ALA A 93 -5.25 -23.74 1.80
N ARG A 94 -5.26 -24.85 1.08
CA ARG A 94 -5.64 -24.86 -0.36
C ARG A 94 -7.13 -24.66 -0.62
N SER A 95 -7.96 -24.82 0.40
CA SER A 95 -9.38 -24.51 0.32
C SER A 95 -9.66 -23.00 0.30
N PHE A 96 -8.71 -22.19 0.75
CA PHE A 96 -8.79 -20.72 0.75
C PHE A 96 -7.38 -20.12 0.89
N GLU A 97 -6.84 -19.60 -0.21
CA GLU A 97 -5.48 -19.05 -0.24
C GLU A 97 -5.53 -17.52 -0.09
N SER A 98 -4.99 -17.02 1.03
CA SER A 98 -4.89 -15.59 1.34
C SER A 98 -3.69 -15.35 2.26
N ASP A 99 -2.48 -15.69 1.81
CA ASP A 99 -1.28 -15.61 2.64
C ASP A 99 -1.06 -14.22 3.27
N GLN A 100 -0.86 -14.22 4.60
CA GLN A 100 -0.59 -13.05 5.46
C GLN A 100 0.66 -13.24 6.31
N LEU A 101 1.44 -14.31 6.06
CA LEU A 101 2.63 -14.62 6.83
C LEU A 101 3.82 -13.97 6.13
N SER A 102 4.52 -13.06 6.79
CA SER A 102 5.74 -12.52 6.17
C SER A 102 6.91 -13.50 6.34
N ALA A 103 7.07 -14.05 7.55
CA ALA A 103 8.05 -15.10 7.82
C ALA A 103 7.85 -15.75 9.21
N TYR A 104 8.09 -17.04 9.32
CA TYR A 104 8.38 -17.74 10.57
C TYR A 104 9.85 -18.19 10.57
N TYR A 105 10.60 -17.83 11.61
CA TYR A 105 12.01 -18.21 11.73
C TYR A 105 12.21 -19.21 12.87
N PRO A 106 12.67 -20.43 12.56
CA PRO A 106 13.09 -21.35 13.60
C PRO A 106 14.34 -20.79 14.30
N SER A 107 14.42 -20.91 15.63
CA SER A 107 15.55 -20.42 16.43
C SER A 107 15.77 -18.90 16.38
N ARG A 108 14.70 -18.10 16.22
CA ARG A 108 14.68 -16.63 16.36
C ARG A 108 15.81 -15.90 15.61
N ARG A 109 15.98 -16.22 14.32
CA ARG A 109 17.02 -15.62 13.44
C ARG A 109 18.45 -15.74 13.94
N THR A 110 18.74 -16.61 14.91
CA THR A 110 20.10 -16.78 15.48
C THR A 110 21.02 -17.64 14.62
N VAL A 111 20.45 -18.25 13.58
CA VAL A 111 21.06 -19.24 12.70
C VAL A 111 21.09 -18.72 11.27
N THR A 112 22.24 -18.85 10.63
CA THR A 112 22.39 -18.63 9.18
C THR A 112 22.46 -20.00 8.52
N PHE A 113 21.35 -20.44 7.94
CA PHE A 113 21.32 -21.68 7.16
C PHE A 113 22.12 -21.51 5.87
N THR A 114 22.77 -22.58 5.43
CA THR A 114 23.64 -22.58 4.24
C THR A 114 23.36 -23.71 3.26
N ASP A 115 22.58 -24.70 3.66
CA ASP A 115 22.26 -25.88 2.85
C ASP A 115 20.77 -26.19 2.92
N ALA A 116 20.21 -26.67 1.80
CA ALA A 116 18.82 -27.08 1.71
C ALA A 116 18.64 -28.29 0.78
N LYS A 117 17.71 -29.18 1.16
CA LYS A 117 17.36 -30.37 0.38
C LYS A 117 15.85 -30.61 0.42
N ALA A 118 15.25 -30.76 -0.75
CA ALA A 118 13.88 -31.21 -0.90
C ALA A 118 13.83 -32.72 -1.22
N GLU A 119 12.94 -33.45 -0.56
CA GLU A 119 12.73 -34.88 -0.77
C GLU A 119 11.24 -35.22 -0.71
N VAL A 120 10.79 -36.10 -1.61
CA VAL A 120 9.41 -36.59 -1.65
C VAL A 120 9.39 -38.11 -1.74
N SER A 121 8.48 -38.72 -0.99
CA SER A 121 8.14 -40.14 -1.03
C SER A 121 6.61 -40.28 -1.05
N ASP A 122 6.10 -41.50 -1.17
CA ASP A 122 4.65 -41.73 -1.12
C ASP A 122 4.01 -41.38 0.25
N GLN A 123 4.82 -41.27 1.30
CA GLN A 123 4.36 -41.08 2.68
C GLN A 123 4.65 -39.68 3.25
N GLU A 124 5.69 -39.01 2.76
CA GLU A 124 6.16 -37.74 3.31
C GLU A 124 6.90 -36.91 2.26
N ALA A 125 6.61 -35.61 2.24
CA ALA A 125 7.38 -34.58 1.57
C ALA A 125 8.09 -33.74 2.62
N ARG A 126 9.38 -33.46 2.40
CA ARG A 126 10.19 -32.67 3.32
C ARG A 126 11.13 -31.71 2.63
N VAL A 127 11.33 -30.57 3.26
CA VAL A 127 12.42 -29.64 2.98
C VAL A 127 13.27 -29.56 4.24
N THR A 128 14.54 -29.92 4.11
CA THR A 128 15.53 -29.84 5.20
C THR A 128 16.43 -28.66 4.93
N VAL A 129 16.61 -27.78 5.91
CA VAL A 129 17.62 -26.71 5.88
C VAL A 129 18.61 -26.92 7.02
N SER A 130 19.90 -26.65 6.78
CA SER A 130 20.93 -26.90 7.80
C SER A 130 22.01 -25.83 7.86
N ALA A 131 22.59 -25.69 9.05
CA ALA A 131 23.75 -24.88 9.34
C ALA A 131 24.77 -25.73 10.10
N ALA A 132 26.03 -25.66 9.67
CA ALA A 132 27.12 -26.30 10.39
C ALA A 132 27.34 -25.64 11.76
N GLY A 133 27.78 -26.43 12.74
CA GLY A 133 28.20 -25.91 14.03
C GLY A 133 29.53 -25.15 13.94
N SER A 134 29.86 -24.40 14.98
CA SER A 134 31.15 -23.74 15.15
C SER A 134 31.78 -24.17 16.47
N ASP A 135 32.92 -23.58 16.84
CA ASP A 135 33.55 -23.79 18.15
C ASP A 135 32.70 -23.28 19.32
N THR A 136 31.69 -22.43 19.05
CA THR A 136 30.85 -21.77 20.06
C THR A 136 29.34 -21.96 19.85
N LYS A 137 28.92 -22.57 18.73
CA LYS A 137 27.50 -22.75 18.37
C LYS A 137 27.24 -24.21 17.96
N PRO A 138 26.07 -24.77 18.28
CA PRO A 138 25.71 -26.11 17.82
C PRO A 138 25.47 -26.11 16.31
N ALA A 139 25.65 -27.27 15.67
CA ALA A 139 25.07 -27.51 14.35
C ALA A 139 23.55 -27.58 14.48
N ILE A 140 22.81 -27.13 13.48
CA ILE A 140 21.35 -27.17 13.50
C ILE A 140 20.80 -27.63 12.15
N THR A 141 19.82 -28.52 12.22
CA THR A 141 19.02 -28.96 11.08
C THR A 141 17.55 -28.68 11.38
N VAL A 142 16.84 -28.08 10.43
CA VAL A 142 15.39 -27.88 10.51
C VAL A 142 14.73 -28.65 9.37
N VAL A 143 13.82 -29.55 9.71
CA VAL A 143 13.03 -30.33 8.75
C VAL A 143 11.60 -29.82 8.76
N TYR A 144 11.14 -29.28 7.65
CA TYR A 144 9.73 -28.98 7.36
C TYR A 144 9.12 -30.18 6.64
N SER A 145 8.00 -30.75 7.12
CA SER A 145 7.38 -31.88 6.46
C SER A 145 5.85 -31.91 6.46
N LEU A 146 5.32 -32.61 5.46
CA LEU A 146 3.89 -32.88 5.24
C LEU A 146 3.69 -34.36 4.91
N THR A 147 2.60 -34.93 5.42
CA THR A 147 2.06 -36.21 4.98
C THR A 147 0.89 -35.97 4.00
N PRO A 148 0.40 -36.97 3.26
CA PRO A 148 -0.68 -36.77 2.28
C PRO A 148 -1.92 -36.06 2.84
N ASP A 149 -2.31 -36.39 4.07
CA ASP A 149 -3.55 -35.91 4.69
C ASP A 149 -3.33 -34.88 5.81
N SER A 150 -2.08 -34.46 6.10
CA SER A 150 -1.81 -33.49 7.18
C SER A 150 -2.40 -32.12 6.85
N ARG A 151 -3.05 -31.48 7.84
CA ARG A 151 -3.54 -30.09 7.78
C ARG A 151 -2.64 -29.08 8.48
N SER A 152 -1.50 -29.56 8.97
CA SER A 152 -0.43 -28.75 9.56
C SER A 152 0.91 -29.10 8.94
N ILE A 153 1.82 -28.14 8.83
CA ILE A 153 3.23 -28.41 8.57
C ILE A 153 3.92 -28.80 9.88
N ARG A 154 4.61 -29.94 9.88
CA ARG A 154 5.48 -30.33 11.01
C ARG A 154 6.83 -29.69 10.81
N VAL A 155 7.40 -29.10 11.85
CA VAL A 155 8.78 -28.60 11.80
C VAL A 155 9.56 -29.09 13.00
N THR A 156 10.70 -29.70 12.71
CA THR A 156 11.58 -30.26 13.72
C THR A 156 12.94 -29.60 13.62
N SER A 157 13.31 -28.85 14.65
CA SER A 157 14.65 -28.29 14.83
C SER A 157 15.49 -29.26 15.66
N THR A 158 16.62 -29.70 15.13
CA THR A 158 17.57 -30.57 15.82
C THR A 158 18.89 -29.84 15.97
N TRP A 159 19.28 -29.53 17.20
CA TRP A 159 20.59 -29.00 17.54
C TRP A 159 21.53 -30.14 17.91
N THR A 160 22.77 -30.11 17.43
CA THR A 160 23.83 -31.05 17.76
C THR A 160 25.04 -30.29 18.27
N ASN A 161 25.47 -30.57 19.50
CA ASN A 161 26.63 -29.90 20.08
C ASN A 161 27.93 -30.49 19.47
N SER A 162 28.48 -29.78 18.50
CA SER A 162 29.78 -30.09 17.87
C SER A 162 30.99 -29.51 18.64
N THR A 163 30.77 -28.80 19.74
CA THR A 163 31.83 -28.16 20.54
C THR A 163 32.44 -29.13 21.56
N THR A 164 33.48 -28.68 22.26
CA THR A 164 34.14 -29.43 23.35
C THR A 164 33.60 -29.10 24.75
N SER A 165 32.65 -28.16 24.86
CA SER A 165 32.05 -27.73 26.12
C SER A 165 30.53 -27.90 26.13
N ASP A 166 29.92 -27.82 27.32
CA ASP A 166 28.47 -27.83 27.45
C ASP A 166 27.87 -26.55 26.83
N LEU A 167 26.74 -26.71 26.12
CA LEU A 167 25.99 -25.60 25.52
C LEU A 167 24.61 -25.53 26.14
N THR A 168 24.17 -24.34 26.54
CA THR A 168 22.79 -24.11 26.97
C THR A 168 21.98 -23.56 25.80
N LEU A 169 20.95 -24.30 25.37
CA LEU A 169 20.05 -23.84 24.32
C LEU A 169 18.97 -22.92 24.88
N THR A 170 18.65 -21.88 24.13
CA THR A 170 17.41 -21.11 24.30
C THR A 170 16.42 -21.63 23.26
N LEU A 171 15.31 -22.19 23.71
CA LEU A 171 14.27 -22.74 22.84
C LEU A 171 13.27 -21.62 22.56
N GLU A 172 13.48 -20.90 21.46
CA GLU A 172 12.59 -19.83 21.03
C GLU A 172 12.56 -19.70 19.51
N ASP A 173 11.40 -19.34 18.99
CA ASP A 173 11.19 -18.95 17.61
C ASP A 173 10.65 -17.53 17.55
N ASP A 174 10.74 -16.89 16.38
CA ASP A 174 9.98 -15.68 16.10
C ASP A 174 9.18 -15.78 14.80
N LEU A 175 8.14 -14.96 14.73
CA LEU A 175 7.21 -14.88 13.62
C LEU A 175 6.94 -13.41 13.31
N ARG A 176 6.86 -13.11 12.02
CA ARG A 176 6.52 -11.82 11.46
C ARG A 176 5.18 -11.90 10.74
N ALA A 177 4.23 -11.10 11.22
CA ALA A 177 2.92 -10.88 10.65
C ALA A 177 2.49 -9.47 11.04
N ASP A 178 2.37 -8.60 10.03
CA ASP A 178 2.29 -7.16 10.23
C ASP A 178 0.83 -6.74 10.45
N GLY A 179 0.58 -6.30 11.69
CA GLY A 179 -0.68 -5.76 12.20
C GLY A 179 -0.57 -4.27 12.58
N GLY A 180 -1.65 -3.72 13.13
CA GLY A 180 -1.75 -2.32 13.56
C GLY A 180 -2.90 -1.54 12.91
N ASN A 181 -2.88 -1.42 11.58
CA ASN A 181 -3.94 -0.75 10.80
C ASN A 181 -4.89 -1.74 10.10
N GLU A 182 -4.59 -3.03 10.23
CA GLU A 182 -5.31 -4.20 9.80
C GLU A 182 -6.21 -4.68 10.94
N GLU A 183 -7.11 -5.59 10.63
CA GLU A 183 -7.95 -6.23 11.63
C GLU A 183 -7.33 -7.54 12.10
N MET A 184 -6.05 -7.45 12.46
CA MET A 184 -5.25 -8.59 12.91
C MET A 184 -5.24 -8.69 14.43
N VAL A 185 -5.64 -9.85 14.93
CA VAL A 185 -5.61 -10.16 16.37
C VAL A 185 -4.62 -11.29 16.61
N LYS A 186 -3.77 -11.12 17.63
CA LYS A 186 -2.82 -12.14 18.10
C LYS A 186 -3.29 -12.68 19.45
N VAL A 187 -2.85 -13.88 19.81
CA VAL A 187 -2.99 -14.37 21.19
C VAL A 187 -2.42 -13.34 22.17
N PRO A 188 -3.05 -13.10 23.34
CA PRO A 188 -2.51 -12.19 24.33
C PRO A 188 -1.09 -12.55 24.75
N ASN A 189 -0.31 -11.57 25.21
CA ASN A 189 1.01 -11.85 25.78
C ASN A 189 0.86 -12.62 27.09
N GLY A 190 1.65 -13.67 27.26
CA GLY A 190 1.50 -14.62 28.35
C GLY A 190 1.93 -16.03 27.97
N THR A 191 1.59 -17.00 28.80
CA THR A 191 1.90 -18.42 28.57
C THR A 191 0.65 -19.16 28.14
N HIS A 192 0.73 -19.88 27.03
CA HIS A 192 -0.40 -20.55 26.37
C HIS A 192 0.00 -21.92 25.84
N ASP A 193 -0.96 -22.82 25.64
CA ASP A 193 -0.70 -24.10 24.96
C ASP A 193 -0.56 -23.94 23.43
N LEU A 194 -1.09 -22.86 22.87
CA LEU A 194 -1.17 -22.58 21.44
C LEU A 194 -0.92 -21.09 21.20
N TYR A 195 0.04 -20.78 20.34
CA TYR A 195 0.16 -19.43 19.78
C TYR A 195 -0.74 -19.32 18.55
N TRP A 196 -1.42 -18.19 18.36
CA TRP A 196 -2.16 -17.92 17.13
C TRP A 196 -2.19 -16.44 16.77
N PHE A 197 -2.41 -16.16 15.48
CA PHE A 197 -2.88 -14.88 15.01
C PHE A 197 -3.92 -15.05 13.91
N HIS A 198 -4.72 -14.02 13.68
CA HIS A 198 -5.82 -14.04 12.72
C HIS A 198 -6.04 -12.64 12.14
N ASP A 199 -5.86 -12.51 10.83
CA ASP A 199 -6.36 -11.38 10.07
C ASP A 199 -7.82 -11.63 9.69
N VAL A 200 -8.73 -10.91 10.34
CA VAL A 200 -10.17 -11.12 10.18
C VAL A 200 -10.64 -10.70 8.79
N TYR A 201 -10.08 -9.61 8.24
CA TYR A 201 -10.52 -9.05 6.97
C TYR A 201 -10.05 -9.92 5.80
N TRP A 202 -8.76 -10.28 5.80
CA TRP A 202 -8.16 -11.12 4.78
C TRP A 202 -8.47 -12.62 4.96
N GLN A 203 -9.20 -12.98 6.02
CA GLN A 203 -9.64 -14.35 6.32
C GLN A 203 -8.47 -15.35 6.30
N GLN A 204 -7.48 -15.08 7.14
CA GLN A 204 -6.33 -15.96 7.28
C GLN A 204 -5.87 -16.01 8.74
N ALA A 205 -5.79 -17.22 9.27
CA ALA A 205 -5.32 -17.51 10.63
C ALA A 205 -4.21 -18.55 10.62
N TYR A 206 -3.38 -18.50 11.66
CA TYR A 206 -2.31 -19.45 11.88
C TYR A 206 -2.25 -19.85 13.35
N GLY A 207 -2.02 -21.13 13.61
CA GLY A 207 -1.76 -21.68 14.94
C GLY A 207 -0.40 -22.36 15.02
N ILE A 208 0.33 -22.22 16.14
CA ILE A 208 1.60 -22.90 16.41
C ILE A 208 1.49 -23.63 17.75
N ARG A 209 1.75 -24.94 17.72
CA ARG A 209 1.81 -25.81 18.91
C ARG A 209 3.13 -26.56 19.00
N ALA A 210 3.60 -26.82 20.22
CA ALA A 210 4.70 -27.73 20.49
C ALA A 210 4.32 -28.67 21.64
N ASP A 211 4.09 -29.96 21.33
CA ASP A 211 3.64 -30.93 22.32
C ASP A 211 4.67 -31.11 23.45
N GLY A 212 4.21 -31.07 24.71
CA GLY A 212 5.07 -31.15 25.89
C GLY A 212 5.68 -29.81 26.35
N TYR A 213 5.35 -28.70 25.67
CA TYR A 213 5.81 -27.36 26.03
C TYR A 213 4.63 -26.41 26.23
N GLN A 214 4.82 -25.43 27.11
CA GLN A 214 4.03 -24.22 27.18
C GLN A 214 4.71 -23.13 26.33
N LEU A 215 3.94 -22.28 25.66
CA LEU A 215 4.44 -21.24 24.77
C LEU A 215 4.30 -19.89 25.47
N ARG A 216 5.41 -19.31 25.92
CA ARG A 216 5.43 -17.93 26.41
C ARG A 216 5.56 -16.97 25.23
N CYS A 217 4.49 -16.26 24.93
CA CYS A 217 4.35 -15.38 23.79
C CYS A 217 4.56 -13.91 24.19
N ASN A 218 5.39 -13.22 23.42
CA ASN A 218 5.55 -11.77 23.51
C ASN A 218 5.44 -11.15 22.12
N SER A 219 4.30 -10.51 21.87
CA SER A 219 3.91 -9.96 20.58
C SER A 219 3.80 -8.44 20.64
N ASN A 220 4.21 -7.79 19.56
CA ASN A 220 3.83 -6.43 19.20
C ASN A 220 2.99 -6.46 17.90
N SER A 221 2.72 -5.29 17.32
CA SER A 221 1.91 -5.19 16.10
C SER A 221 2.50 -6.00 14.94
N ARG A 222 3.83 -6.15 14.85
CA ARG A 222 4.52 -6.77 13.72
C ARG A 222 5.15 -8.13 14.02
N GLU A 223 5.75 -8.28 15.19
CA GLU A 223 6.56 -9.44 15.56
C GLU A 223 5.99 -10.16 16.77
N SER A 224 6.17 -11.47 16.80
CA SER A 224 5.86 -12.34 17.93
C SER A 224 7.05 -13.23 18.25
N VAL A 225 7.53 -13.20 19.49
CA VAL A 225 8.53 -14.12 20.01
C VAL A 225 7.82 -15.21 20.81
N ILE A 226 8.15 -16.47 20.53
CA ILE A 226 7.53 -17.65 21.14
C ILE A 226 8.64 -18.44 21.85
N VAL A 227 8.62 -18.45 23.18
CA VAL A 227 9.56 -19.22 23.99
C VAL A 227 8.90 -20.51 24.45
N PHE A 228 9.57 -21.64 24.26
CA PHE A 228 9.06 -22.96 24.63
C PHE A 228 9.52 -23.34 26.04
N GLU A 229 8.59 -23.28 26.99
CA GLU A 229 8.80 -23.58 28.41
C GLU A 229 8.45 -25.05 28.68
N GLY A 230 9.45 -25.84 29.07
CA GLY A 230 9.33 -27.30 29.25
C GLY A 230 10.55 -27.91 29.96
N ALA A 231 10.56 -29.24 30.11
CA ALA A 231 11.46 -29.98 31.02
C ALA A 231 12.97 -29.70 30.80
N GLU A 232 13.62 -29.23 31.88
CA GLU A 232 15.04 -28.83 32.07
C GLU A 232 15.64 -27.91 30.98
N ALA A 233 16.44 -26.93 31.39
CA ALA A 233 17.24 -26.16 30.43
C ALA A 233 18.02 -27.15 29.55
N ALA A 234 17.86 -27.07 28.23
CA ALA A 234 18.48 -28.01 27.29
C ALA A 234 20.00 -27.75 27.23
N VAL A 235 20.71 -28.24 28.26
CA VAL A 235 22.16 -28.29 28.33
C VAL A 235 22.62 -29.48 27.51
N LEU A 236 23.18 -29.24 26.33
CA LEU A 236 23.78 -30.27 25.50
C LEU A 236 25.24 -30.44 25.86
N LYS A 237 25.63 -31.65 26.23
CA LYS A 237 27.04 -32.05 26.33
C LYS A 237 27.66 -32.24 24.94
N PRO A 238 29.00 -32.21 24.80
CA PRO A 238 29.68 -32.53 23.55
C PRO A 238 29.16 -33.81 22.89
N GLY A 239 28.80 -33.72 21.60
CA GLY A 239 28.26 -34.81 20.79
C GLY A 239 26.78 -35.15 21.01
N GLN A 240 26.10 -34.52 21.98
CA GLN A 240 24.66 -34.72 22.18
C GLN A 240 23.83 -33.91 21.19
N SER A 241 22.61 -34.40 20.94
CA SER A 241 21.60 -33.70 20.16
C SER A 241 20.31 -33.52 20.94
N PHE A 242 19.57 -32.46 20.64
CA PHE A 242 18.25 -32.18 21.17
C PHE A 242 17.33 -31.81 20.02
N SER A 243 16.06 -32.23 20.08
CA SER A 243 15.07 -31.90 19.05
C SER A 243 13.82 -31.27 19.64
N LEU A 244 13.37 -30.20 19.02
CA LEU A 244 12.09 -29.55 19.26
C LEU A 244 11.21 -29.75 18.03
N THR A 245 10.01 -30.28 18.21
CA THR A 245 9.02 -30.41 17.14
C THR A 245 7.83 -29.52 17.44
N ARG A 246 7.42 -28.76 16.42
CA ARG A 246 6.20 -27.96 16.41
C ARG A 246 5.31 -28.35 15.24
N THR A 247 4.05 -27.94 15.29
CA THR A 247 3.15 -27.88 14.12
C THR A 247 2.76 -26.42 13.83
N ILE A 248 2.63 -26.05 12.55
CA ILE A 248 1.87 -24.84 12.15
C ILE A 248 0.64 -25.24 11.38
N GLN A 249 -0.50 -24.71 11.79
CA GLN A 249 -1.80 -24.93 11.17
C GLN A 249 -2.25 -23.64 10.49
N PRO A 250 -2.28 -23.57 9.15
CA PRO A 250 -3.03 -22.52 8.47
C PRO A 250 -4.54 -22.84 8.52
N GLY A 251 -5.35 -21.80 8.62
CA GLY A 251 -6.80 -21.90 8.48
C GLY A 251 -7.35 -20.62 7.88
N ARG A 252 -8.56 -20.70 7.31
CA ARG A 252 -9.25 -19.51 6.80
C ARG A 252 -9.64 -18.54 7.93
N ASP A 253 -9.79 -19.05 9.13
CA ASP A 253 -10.19 -18.25 10.28
C ASP A 253 -9.74 -18.92 11.59
N LEU A 254 -9.78 -18.15 12.68
CA LEU A 254 -9.37 -18.67 13.99
C LEU A 254 -10.25 -19.84 14.49
N PRO A 255 -11.59 -19.86 14.30
CA PRO A 255 -12.40 -21.03 14.61
C PRO A 255 -11.91 -22.31 13.94
N GLU A 256 -11.48 -22.24 12.68
CA GLU A 256 -10.88 -23.39 11.97
C GLU A 256 -9.55 -23.82 12.60
N VAL A 257 -8.64 -22.89 12.89
CA VAL A 257 -7.35 -23.19 13.56
C VAL A 257 -7.57 -23.85 14.92
N LEU A 258 -8.43 -23.27 15.76
CA LEU A 258 -8.69 -23.83 17.09
C LEU A 258 -9.43 -25.17 17.02
N GLY A 259 -10.29 -25.37 16.01
CA GLY A 259 -10.94 -26.65 15.77
C GLY A 259 -9.95 -27.74 15.33
N GLN A 260 -8.94 -27.39 14.53
CA GLN A 260 -7.85 -28.31 14.18
C GLN A 260 -7.02 -28.67 15.41
N ASP A 261 -6.63 -27.69 16.25
CA ASP A 261 -5.90 -27.94 17.49
C ASP A 261 -6.68 -28.86 18.46
N ASP A 262 -7.96 -28.57 18.66
CA ASP A 262 -8.85 -29.39 19.51
C ASP A 262 -8.97 -30.83 19.00
N ALA A 263 -9.08 -31.03 17.68
CA ALA A 263 -9.15 -32.35 17.08
C ALA A 263 -7.86 -33.15 17.34
N GLU A 264 -6.70 -32.50 17.22
CA GLU A 264 -5.40 -33.10 17.52
C GLU A 264 -5.23 -33.43 19.02
N ARG A 265 -5.90 -32.68 19.91
CA ARG A 265 -5.97 -32.98 21.36
C ARG A 265 -7.04 -34.01 21.73
N GLY A 266 -7.82 -34.50 20.76
CA GLY A 266 -8.89 -35.47 21.00
C GLY A 266 -10.09 -34.88 21.75
N VAL A 267 -10.35 -33.58 21.61
CA VAL A 267 -11.57 -32.95 22.11
C VAL A 267 -12.75 -33.41 21.28
N ASP A 268 -13.88 -33.70 21.93
CA ASP A 268 -15.14 -34.03 21.24
C ASP A 268 -15.68 -32.77 20.55
N LEU A 269 -15.62 -32.77 19.22
CA LEU A 269 -16.07 -31.67 18.36
C LEU A 269 -17.40 -31.99 17.69
N VAL A 270 -18.24 -30.97 17.55
CA VAL A 270 -19.45 -31.00 16.72
C VAL A 270 -19.33 -30.00 15.58
N PRO A 271 -19.78 -30.35 14.36
CA PRO A 271 -19.83 -29.39 13.26
C PRO A 271 -20.98 -28.41 13.49
N ALA A 272 -20.67 -27.12 13.44
CA ALA A 272 -21.63 -26.02 13.50
C ALA A 272 -21.69 -25.33 12.13
N ALA A 273 -22.72 -25.61 11.34
CA ALA A 273 -22.99 -24.89 10.10
C ALA A 273 -23.82 -23.63 10.44
N LEU A 274 -23.18 -22.46 10.41
CA LEU A 274 -23.77 -21.18 10.79
C LEU A 274 -23.99 -20.32 9.54
N GLN A 275 -25.19 -19.76 9.38
CA GLN A 275 -25.53 -18.88 8.27
C GLN A 275 -26.16 -17.59 8.80
N VAL A 276 -25.52 -16.45 8.54
CA VAL A 276 -26.10 -15.15 8.89
C VAL A 276 -27.14 -14.74 7.85
N VAL A 277 -28.35 -14.42 8.31
CA VAL A 277 -29.44 -13.92 7.45
C VAL A 277 -29.99 -12.60 7.99
N ASP A 278 -30.40 -11.71 7.09
CA ASP A 278 -31.01 -10.43 7.47
C ASP A 278 -32.46 -10.59 7.93
N ALA A 279 -33.13 -9.47 8.23
CA ALA A 279 -34.54 -9.46 8.62
C ALA A 279 -35.52 -9.97 7.53
N PHE A 280 -35.07 -10.16 6.29
CA PHE A 280 -35.83 -10.73 5.17
C PHE A 280 -35.45 -12.18 4.87
N GLY A 281 -34.58 -12.80 5.69
CA GLY A 281 -34.10 -14.16 5.50
C GLY A 281 -33.08 -14.31 4.37
N GLN A 282 -32.48 -13.21 3.89
CA GLN A 282 -31.45 -13.23 2.86
C GLN A 282 -30.05 -13.33 3.48
N PRO A 283 -29.13 -14.14 2.94
CA PRO A 283 -27.76 -14.23 3.43
C PRO A 283 -27.05 -12.88 3.49
N VAL A 284 -26.19 -12.68 4.48
CA VAL A 284 -25.40 -11.44 4.66
C VAL A 284 -23.92 -11.72 4.48
N SER A 285 -23.44 -11.57 3.24
CA SER A 285 -22.00 -11.63 2.93
C SER A 285 -21.24 -10.50 3.64
N GLY A 286 -20.04 -10.77 4.11
CA GLY A 286 -19.20 -9.84 4.88
C GLY A 286 -19.55 -9.74 6.37
N ALA A 287 -20.61 -10.41 6.85
CA ALA A 287 -20.93 -10.44 8.27
C ALA A 287 -19.82 -11.13 9.07
N ARG A 288 -19.34 -10.48 10.14
CA ARG A 288 -18.33 -11.02 11.05
C ARG A 288 -19.03 -11.74 12.20
N VAL A 289 -18.74 -13.02 12.37
CA VAL A 289 -19.36 -13.85 13.40
C VAL A 289 -18.29 -14.26 14.42
N VAL A 290 -18.34 -13.66 15.60
CA VAL A 290 -17.55 -14.08 16.75
C VAL A 290 -18.22 -15.30 17.35
N VAL A 291 -17.49 -16.41 17.46
CA VAL A 291 -17.98 -17.67 18.04
C VAL A 291 -17.42 -17.79 19.45
N LYS A 292 -18.27 -18.14 20.42
CA LYS A 292 -17.85 -18.51 21.77
C LYS A 292 -18.36 -19.91 22.13
N SER A 293 -17.60 -20.63 22.93
CA SER A 293 -17.95 -21.97 23.41
C SER A 293 -17.60 -22.04 24.90
N ALA A 294 -18.57 -22.40 25.75
CA ALA A 294 -18.42 -22.37 27.21
C ALA A 294 -17.85 -21.04 27.77
N GLY A 295 -18.25 -19.91 27.16
CA GLY A 295 -17.77 -18.57 27.52
C GLY A 295 -16.37 -18.20 27.00
N GLN A 296 -15.65 -19.12 26.37
CA GLN A 296 -14.34 -18.86 25.77
C GLN A 296 -14.50 -18.38 24.32
N ASN A 297 -13.74 -17.35 23.94
CA ASN A 297 -13.69 -16.87 22.56
C ASN A 297 -13.01 -17.90 21.66
N ARG A 298 -13.70 -18.32 20.60
CA ARG A 298 -13.23 -19.27 19.58
C ARG A 298 -12.82 -18.58 18.28
N GLY A 299 -12.80 -17.26 18.28
CA GLY A 299 -12.41 -16.44 17.13
C GLY A 299 -13.59 -15.96 16.31
N THR A 300 -13.25 -15.31 15.20
CA THR A 300 -14.21 -14.72 14.27
C THR A 300 -14.08 -15.43 12.94
N PHE A 301 -15.18 -15.67 12.24
CA PHE A 301 -15.14 -15.94 10.80
C PHE A 301 -15.94 -14.88 10.05
N VAL A 302 -15.66 -14.74 8.76
CA VAL A 302 -16.42 -13.86 7.86
C VAL A 302 -17.34 -14.72 6.99
N GLN A 303 -18.63 -14.39 7.01
CA GLN A 303 -19.64 -15.02 6.16
C GLN A 303 -19.35 -14.69 4.70
N SER A 304 -19.02 -15.68 3.88
CA SER A 304 -18.96 -15.55 2.42
C SER A 304 -20.28 -15.95 1.77
N ASP A 305 -20.65 -15.27 0.69
CA ASP A 305 -21.73 -15.63 -0.23
C ASP A 305 -23.03 -16.09 0.45
N ASP A 306 -23.75 -17.01 -0.19
CA ASP A 306 -25.04 -17.56 0.24
C ASP A 306 -24.93 -18.88 1.02
N GLN A 307 -23.71 -19.36 1.32
CA GLN A 307 -23.49 -20.67 1.95
C GLN A 307 -23.18 -20.58 3.44
N ALA A 308 -23.69 -21.51 4.24
CA ALA A 308 -23.34 -21.59 5.66
C ALA A 308 -21.84 -21.86 5.87
N ARG A 309 -21.21 -21.18 6.84
CA ARG A 309 -19.85 -21.50 7.27
C ARG A 309 -19.91 -22.66 8.27
N VAL A 310 -19.22 -23.74 7.95
CA VAL A 310 -19.04 -24.87 8.88
C VAL A 310 -17.76 -24.66 9.69
N VAL A 311 -17.90 -24.62 11.02
CA VAL A 311 -16.79 -24.60 11.98
C VAL A 311 -16.91 -25.80 12.93
N ALA A 312 -15.78 -26.37 13.35
CA ALA A 312 -15.76 -27.41 14.36
C ALA A 312 -15.60 -26.77 15.75
N VAL A 313 -16.53 -27.04 16.65
CA VAL A 313 -16.57 -26.46 18.00
C VAL A 313 -16.69 -27.55 19.04
N PRO A 314 -16.18 -27.35 20.28
CA PRO A 314 -16.39 -28.29 21.37
C PRO A 314 -17.88 -28.60 21.57
N ALA A 315 -18.22 -29.83 21.94
CA ALA A 315 -19.58 -30.29 22.21
C ALA A 315 -20.19 -29.67 23.50
N THR A 316 -20.24 -28.34 23.56
CA THR A 316 -20.76 -27.52 24.66
C THR A 316 -21.68 -26.43 24.10
N PRO A 317 -22.48 -25.75 24.94
CA PRO A 317 -23.27 -24.61 24.48
C PRO A 317 -22.41 -23.56 23.79
N ILE A 318 -22.88 -23.11 22.63
CA ILE A 318 -22.24 -22.08 21.83
C ILE A 318 -23.02 -20.76 21.89
N GLU A 319 -22.28 -19.66 21.82
CA GLU A 319 -22.82 -18.32 21.66
C GLU A 319 -22.18 -17.69 20.43
N ALA A 320 -22.89 -16.73 19.82
CA ALA A 320 -22.34 -15.94 18.74
C ALA A 320 -22.63 -14.45 18.95
N ALA A 321 -21.74 -13.60 18.45
CA ALA A 321 -22.01 -12.20 18.22
C ALA A 321 -21.77 -11.88 16.74
N VAL A 322 -22.71 -11.18 16.09
CA VAL A 322 -22.65 -10.88 14.66
C VAL A 322 -22.57 -9.38 14.43
N PHE A 323 -21.55 -8.99 13.66
CA PHE A 323 -21.30 -7.62 13.25
C PHE A 323 -21.45 -7.49 11.74
N VAL A 324 -22.09 -6.43 11.28
CA VAL A 324 -22.22 -6.07 9.88
C VAL A 324 -21.85 -4.60 9.74
N GLU A 325 -20.89 -4.29 8.88
CA GLU A 325 -20.43 -2.92 8.63
C GLU A 325 -20.01 -2.18 9.92
N GLY A 326 -19.33 -2.88 10.82
CA GLY A 326 -18.87 -2.35 12.12
C GLY A 326 -19.95 -2.28 13.22
N THR A 327 -21.21 -2.59 12.92
CA THR A 327 -22.31 -2.54 13.89
C THR A 327 -22.72 -3.93 14.36
N GLN A 328 -22.88 -4.12 15.68
CA GLN A 328 -23.35 -5.38 16.27
C GLN A 328 -24.89 -5.50 16.14
N TYR A 329 -25.37 -6.58 15.53
CA TYR A 329 -26.81 -6.83 15.32
C TYR A 329 -27.36 -8.04 16.07
N PHE A 330 -26.47 -8.93 16.53
CA PHE A 330 -26.85 -10.13 17.27
C PHE A 330 -25.81 -10.43 18.33
N GLU A 331 -26.27 -10.86 19.50
CA GLU A 331 -25.47 -11.56 20.50
C GLU A 331 -26.38 -12.51 21.29
N GLY A 332 -25.93 -13.75 21.47
CA GLY A 332 -26.66 -14.72 22.30
C GLY A 332 -26.29 -16.17 22.02
N ALA A 333 -26.97 -17.06 22.75
CA ALA A 333 -26.86 -18.51 22.57
C ALA A 333 -27.32 -18.95 21.17
N VAL A 334 -26.66 -19.97 20.63
CA VAL A 334 -26.96 -20.58 19.33
C VAL A 334 -27.38 -22.04 19.54
N GLU A 335 -28.60 -22.37 19.15
CA GLU A 335 -29.10 -23.74 19.15
C GLU A 335 -28.81 -24.36 17.77
N LEU A 336 -27.91 -25.35 17.73
CA LEU A 336 -27.54 -26.01 16.48
C LEU A 336 -28.70 -26.81 15.90
N ALA A 337 -28.97 -26.61 14.61
CA ALA A 337 -29.95 -27.38 13.87
C ALA A 337 -29.55 -28.87 13.82
N PRO A 338 -30.53 -29.81 13.91
CA PRO A 338 -30.24 -31.23 13.85
C PRO A 338 -29.64 -31.62 12.48
N PRO A 339 -28.79 -32.67 12.41
CA PRO A 339 -28.21 -33.16 11.17
C PRO A 339 -29.25 -33.40 10.06
N GLY A 340 -28.97 -32.89 8.86
CA GLY A 340 -29.76 -33.14 7.65
C GLY A 340 -29.35 -34.43 6.91
N GLY A 341 -29.87 -34.63 5.69
CA GLY A 341 -29.52 -35.76 4.83
C GLY A 341 -28.05 -35.78 4.35
N ASP A 342 -27.35 -34.66 4.51
CA ASP A 342 -25.93 -34.40 4.27
C ASP A 342 -25.07 -34.47 5.56
N GLY A 343 -25.68 -34.71 6.72
CA GLY A 343 -25.00 -34.97 7.99
C GLY A 343 -24.76 -33.75 8.89
N VAL A 344 -25.05 -32.51 8.45
CA VAL A 344 -24.92 -31.30 9.29
C VAL A 344 -26.10 -30.35 9.03
N GLY A 345 -26.84 -29.98 10.07
CA GLY A 345 -27.95 -29.02 9.95
C GLY A 345 -27.45 -27.58 9.86
N THR A 346 -27.97 -26.80 8.91
CA THR A 346 -27.70 -25.35 8.86
C THR A 346 -28.51 -24.60 9.92
N THR A 347 -27.79 -23.87 10.76
CA THR A 347 -28.34 -23.00 11.80
C THR A 347 -28.32 -21.56 11.31
N GLN A 348 -29.50 -20.95 11.19
CA GLN A 348 -29.61 -19.55 10.81
C GLN A 348 -29.41 -18.63 12.02
N LEU A 349 -28.64 -17.56 11.84
CA LEU A 349 -28.45 -16.46 12.77
C LEU A 349 -29.21 -15.22 12.24
N PRO A 350 -30.51 -15.05 12.57
CA PRO A 350 -31.32 -13.99 11.99
C PRO A 350 -31.06 -12.62 12.66
N LEU A 351 -30.61 -11.67 11.87
CA LEU A 351 -30.39 -10.28 12.27
C LEU A 351 -31.69 -9.48 12.20
N LYS A 352 -32.53 -9.59 13.22
CA LYS A 352 -33.91 -9.03 13.22
C LYS A 352 -33.98 -7.51 12.99
N THR A 353 -32.94 -6.78 13.39
CA THR A 353 -32.84 -5.31 13.27
C THR A 353 -32.00 -4.87 12.08
N TYR A 354 -31.26 -5.76 11.43
CA TYR A 354 -30.58 -5.48 10.17
C TYR A 354 -31.57 -5.62 9.02
N ARG A 355 -32.00 -4.49 8.49
CA ARG A 355 -33.00 -4.35 7.43
C ARG A 355 -32.38 -3.60 6.27
N PRO A 356 -31.49 -4.25 5.50
CA PRO A 356 -30.70 -3.56 4.52
C PRO A 356 -31.51 -3.20 3.27
N GLY A 357 -31.04 -2.19 2.55
CA GLY A 357 -31.34 -1.94 1.15
C GLY A 357 -30.05 -1.97 0.32
N THR A 358 -30.18 -2.02 -1.01
CA THR A 358 -29.04 -1.93 -1.93
C THR A 358 -28.93 -0.51 -2.47
N VAL A 359 -27.74 0.08 -2.41
CA VAL A 359 -27.42 1.31 -3.14
C VAL A 359 -26.66 0.92 -4.40
N ALA A 360 -27.31 1.11 -5.56
CA ALA A 360 -26.71 0.87 -6.86
C ALA A 360 -26.02 2.15 -7.35
N ILE A 361 -24.69 2.18 -7.28
CA ILE A 361 -23.85 3.34 -7.58
C ILE A 361 -23.57 3.37 -9.08
N ARG A 362 -23.77 4.54 -9.70
CA ARG A 362 -23.39 4.83 -11.08
C ARG A 362 -22.80 6.24 -11.16
N VAL A 363 -21.50 6.32 -11.40
CA VAL A 363 -20.73 7.56 -11.56
C VAL A 363 -20.25 7.66 -13.00
N THR A 364 -20.46 8.82 -13.59
CA THR A 364 -20.06 9.12 -14.97
C THR A 364 -19.42 10.50 -15.07
N ASP A 365 -18.70 10.75 -16.15
CA ASP A 365 -18.24 12.09 -16.51
C ASP A 365 -19.35 12.94 -17.18
N GLY A 366 -19.00 14.17 -17.55
CA GLY A 366 -19.89 15.08 -18.28
C GLY A 366 -20.37 14.56 -19.65
N GLU A 367 -19.70 13.57 -20.23
CA GLU A 367 -20.03 12.91 -21.49
C GLU A 367 -20.77 11.57 -21.30
N GLN A 368 -21.19 11.26 -20.06
CA GLN A 368 -21.88 10.01 -19.68
C GLN A 368 -21.01 8.75 -19.80
N ARG A 369 -19.68 8.90 -19.85
CA ARG A 369 -18.75 7.76 -19.79
C ARG A 369 -18.53 7.36 -18.34
N ALA A 370 -18.39 6.08 -18.08
CA ALA A 370 -18.00 5.58 -16.76
C ALA A 370 -16.59 6.05 -16.41
N ILE A 371 -16.37 6.43 -15.14
CA ILE A 371 -15.09 6.92 -14.64
C ILE A 371 -14.77 6.32 -13.26
N PRO A 372 -13.48 6.16 -12.91
CA PRO A 372 -13.08 5.83 -11.55
C PRO A 372 -13.65 6.85 -10.57
N ALA A 373 -14.10 6.39 -9.40
CA ALA A 373 -14.67 7.27 -8.40
C ALA A 373 -14.38 6.79 -6.97
N LYS A 374 -14.14 7.77 -6.10
CA LYS A 374 -14.15 7.59 -4.64
C LYS A 374 -15.51 8.03 -4.11
N ILE A 375 -16.17 7.15 -3.37
CA ILE A 375 -17.47 7.40 -2.76
C ILE A 375 -17.36 7.19 -1.26
N GLU A 376 -17.58 8.25 -0.48
CA GLU A 376 -17.60 8.19 0.97
C GLU A 376 -19.02 8.22 1.51
N PHE A 377 -19.36 7.27 2.39
CA PHE A 377 -20.63 7.23 3.10
C PHE A 377 -20.43 7.69 4.54
N ARG A 378 -21.28 8.58 5.04
CA ARG A 378 -21.27 9.02 6.43
C ARG A 378 -22.65 8.87 7.03
N GLY A 379 -22.73 8.21 8.18
CA GLY A 379 -23.93 8.19 9.00
C GLY A 379 -24.25 9.58 9.57
N ASN A 380 -25.48 9.78 9.99
CA ASN A 380 -25.99 11.08 10.49
C ASN A 380 -26.21 11.10 12.01
N GLY A 381 -25.63 10.16 12.75
CA GLY A 381 -25.79 9.98 14.19
C GLY A 381 -26.94 9.06 14.60
N GLU A 382 -28.03 9.02 13.82
CA GLU A 382 -29.08 7.98 13.97
C GLU A 382 -28.73 6.73 13.18
N THR A 383 -28.25 6.91 11.95
CA THR A 383 -27.69 5.85 11.12
C THR A 383 -26.18 5.77 11.38
N PRO A 384 -25.61 4.61 11.75
CA PRO A 384 -24.17 4.48 11.93
C PRO A 384 -23.44 4.62 10.59
N THR A 385 -22.25 5.21 10.61
CA THR A 385 -21.33 5.18 9.46
C THR A 385 -20.87 3.74 9.23
N PRO A 386 -20.91 3.22 8.00
CA PRO A 386 -20.45 1.85 7.72
C PRO A 386 -18.94 1.73 7.93
N ASP A 387 -18.48 0.63 8.52
CA ASP A 387 -17.07 0.21 8.51
C ASP A 387 -16.94 -1.16 7.81
N TRP A 388 -16.52 -1.14 6.55
CA TRP A 388 -16.34 -2.33 5.72
C TRP A 388 -15.00 -3.05 5.97
N GLY A 389 -14.03 -2.42 6.63
CA GLY A 389 -12.71 -3.03 6.78
C GLY A 389 -11.58 -2.07 7.15
N PRO A 390 -10.35 -2.60 7.23
CA PRO A 390 -9.16 -1.83 7.57
C PRO A 390 -8.79 -0.84 6.46
N GLN A 391 -7.88 0.09 6.77
CA GLN A 391 -7.39 1.07 5.79
C GLN A 391 -6.49 0.45 4.71
N SER A 392 -6.06 -0.80 4.90
CA SER A 392 -5.23 -1.57 3.96
C SER A 392 -6.02 -2.32 2.88
N ALA A 393 -7.35 -2.31 2.94
CA ALA A 393 -8.24 -3.02 2.04
C ALA A 393 -8.29 -2.43 0.61
N ASP A 394 -9.03 -3.11 -0.29
CA ASP A 394 -9.12 -2.80 -1.72
C ASP A 394 -10.29 -1.87 -2.07
N HIS A 395 -11.44 -2.42 -2.46
CA HIS A 395 -12.59 -1.64 -2.95
C HIS A 395 -13.44 -1.03 -1.84
N LEU A 396 -13.68 -1.80 -0.79
CA LEU A 396 -14.47 -1.40 0.38
C LEU A 396 -13.53 -1.33 1.58
N LEU A 397 -13.37 -0.14 2.15
CA LEU A 397 -12.46 0.09 3.26
C LEU A 397 -13.02 1.21 4.13
N LYS A 398 -13.04 1.02 5.46
CA LYS A 398 -13.70 1.95 6.37
C LYS A 398 -15.09 2.31 5.83
N ASN A 399 -15.30 3.57 5.47
CA ASN A 399 -16.54 4.09 4.92
C ASN A 399 -16.40 4.57 3.46
N LEU A 400 -15.38 4.08 2.74
CA LEU A 400 -15.12 4.37 1.33
C LEU A 400 -15.44 3.18 0.41
N VAL A 401 -15.91 3.54 -0.78
CA VAL A 401 -15.97 2.68 -1.96
C VAL A 401 -15.06 3.26 -3.04
N TYR A 402 -14.12 2.45 -3.54
CA TYR A 402 -13.42 2.72 -4.80
C TYR A 402 -14.07 1.94 -5.94
N ALA A 403 -14.79 2.65 -6.79
CA ALA A 403 -15.45 2.10 -7.96
C ALA A 403 -14.57 2.34 -9.21
N PRO A 404 -13.78 1.36 -9.68
CA PRO A 404 -12.78 1.57 -10.74
C PRO A 404 -13.40 2.04 -12.06
N LEU A 405 -14.62 1.60 -12.36
CA LEU A 405 -15.36 1.97 -13.56
C LEU A 405 -16.71 2.63 -13.21
N GLY A 406 -16.76 3.36 -12.10
CA GLY A 406 -17.91 4.16 -11.71
C GLY A 406 -19.17 3.37 -11.31
N THR A 407 -19.13 2.04 -11.32
CA THR A 407 -20.26 1.19 -10.92
C THR A 407 -19.90 0.33 -9.72
N TRP A 408 -20.79 0.29 -8.74
CA TRP A 408 -20.67 -0.60 -7.58
C TRP A 408 -22.03 -0.77 -6.91
N ASP A 409 -22.29 -1.92 -6.31
CA ASP A 409 -23.49 -2.14 -5.48
C ASP A 409 -23.05 -2.37 -4.03
N VAL A 410 -23.54 -1.55 -3.11
CA VAL A 410 -23.34 -1.75 -1.66
C VAL A 410 -24.67 -2.05 -1.00
N ARG A 411 -24.68 -2.98 -0.05
CA ARG A 411 -25.86 -3.32 0.72
C ARG A 411 -25.69 -2.78 2.13
N LEU A 412 -26.44 -1.73 2.43
CA LEU A 412 -26.32 -0.93 3.65
C LEU A 412 -27.56 -1.11 4.53
N GLN A 413 -27.40 -0.93 5.84
CA GLN A 413 -28.52 -0.80 6.76
C GLN A 413 -29.51 0.30 6.30
N GLN A 414 -30.82 0.10 6.53
CA GLN A 414 -31.80 1.17 6.32
C GLN A 414 -31.44 2.45 7.08
N GLY A 415 -31.60 3.61 6.44
CA GLY A 415 -31.23 4.87 7.06
C GLY A 415 -30.95 5.96 6.03
N THR A 416 -30.38 7.07 6.51
CA THR A 416 -29.94 8.17 5.64
C THR A 416 -28.46 8.40 5.84
N TYR A 417 -27.74 8.47 4.72
CA TYR A 417 -26.30 8.70 4.69
C TYR A 417 -26.00 9.98 3.93
N ASP A 418 -25.09 10.79 4.46
CA ASP A 418 -24.40 11.83 3.70
C ASP A 418 -23.35 11.16 2.82
N VAL A 419 -23.28 11.57 1.55
CA VAL A 419 -22.41 10.94 0.55
C VAL A 419 -21.58 11.99 -0.18
N ILE A 420 -20.27 11.74 -0.26
CA ILE A 420 -19.31 12.53 -1.04
C ILE A 420 -18.82 11.67 -2.19
N ILE A 421 -18.91 12.16 -3.43
CA ILE A 421 -18.44 11.46 -4.64
C ILE A 421 -17.46 12.37 -5.36
N SER A 422 -16.27 11.86 -5.66
CA SER A 422 -15.17 12.66 -6.24
C SER A 422 -14.28 11.85 -7.18
N HIS A 423 -13.58 12.56 -8.07
CA HIS A 423 -12.54 12.05 -8.98
C HIS A 423 -11.39 13.07 -9.12
N GLY A 424 -10.69 13.35 -8.03
CA GLY A 424 -9.60 14.33 -8.00
C GLY A 424 -10.01 15.81 -8.18
N PRO A 425 -9.06 16.74 -8.09
CA PRO A 425 -9.29 18.18 -8.12
C PRO A 425 -9.55 18.75 -9.50
N GLU A 426 -9.40 17.96 -10.57
CA GLU A 426 -9.83 18.43 -11.88
C GLU A 426 -11.36 18.43 -12.06
N TYR A 427 -12.05 17.73 -11.16
CA TYR A 427 -13.47 17.51 -11.19
C TYR A 427 -14.17 18.18 -10.01
N ASP A 428 -15.38 18.68 -10.26
CA ASP A 428 -16.29 19.02 -9.17
C ASP A 428 -16.67 17.76 -8.38
N ALA A 429 -16.78 17.89 -7.06
CA ALA A 429 -17.32 16.85 -6.20
C ALA A 429 -18.84 16.98 -6.07
N VAL A 430 -19.52 15.84 -5.88
CA VAL A 430 -20.94 15.78 -5.57
C VAL A 430 -21.12 15.52 -4.08
N PHE A 431 -21.85 16.40 -3.42
CA PHE A 431 -22.27 16.27 -2.03
C PHE A 431 -23.78 16.01 -2.03
N THR A 432 -24.21 14.83 -1.58
CA THR A 432 -25.60 14.42 -1.64
C THR A 432 -26.00 13.59 -0.42
N LYS A 433 -27.28 13.22 -0.36
CA LYS A 433 -27.81 12.28 0.61
C LYS A 433 -28.43 11.11 -0.11
N VAL A 434 -28.28 9.91 0.45
CA VAL A 434 -29.02 8.73 0.02
C VAL A 434 -29.87 8.20 1.15
N SER A 435 -31.12 7.88 0.84
CA SER A 435 -32.03 7.18 1.75
C SER A 435 -32.10 5.71 1.32
N VAL A 436 -31.72 4.83 2.24
CA VAL A 436 -31.71 3.38 2.02
C VAL A 436 -33.01 2.82 2.58
N ASP A 437 -33.89 2.41 1.68
CA ASP A 437 -35.16 1.77 2.04
C ASP A 437 -34.96 0.26 2.23
N PRO A 438 -35.56 -0.33 3.27
CA PRO A 438 -35.45 -1.76 3.56
C PRO A 438 -35.93 -2.64 2.38
N GLY A 439 -35.08 -3.57 1.94
CA GLY A 439 -35.36 -4.55 0.89
C GLY A 439 -35.46 -3.97 -0.52
N ARG A 440 -35.12 -2.70 -0.72
CA ARG A 440 -35.19 -2.01 -2.01
C ARG A 440 -33.81 -1.67 -2.55
N THR A 441 -33.75 -1.52 -3.87
CA THR A 441 -32.58 -0.92 -4.53
C THR A 441 -32.83 0.57 -4.75
N THR A 442 -31.98 1.41 -4.19
CA THR A 442 -31.93 2.86 -4.44
C THR A 442 -30.79 3.15 -5.41
N GLU A 443 -31.06 3.86 -6.51
CA GLU A 443 -29.99 4.31 -7.41
C GLU A 443 -29.29 5.56 -6.85
N LEU A 444 -27.96 5.52 -6.78
CA LEU A 444 -27.11 6.67 -6.53
C LEU A 444 -26.38 7.03 -7.82
N LYS A 445 -26.93 8.00 -8.56
CA LYS A 445 -26.38 8.49 -9.83
C LYS A 445 -25.64 9.80 -9.61
N ALA A 446 -24.40 9.88 -10.09
CA ALA A 446 -23.60 11.10 -10.05
C ALA A 446 -22.91 11.36 -11.40
N VAL A 447 -22.81 12.64 -11.74
CA VAL A 447 -22.05 13.13 -12.89
C VAL A 447 -20.96 14.03 -12.34
N LEU A 448 -19.70 13.62 -12.48
CA LEU A 448 -18.54 14.42 -12.11
C LEU A 448 -18.08 15.22 -13.34
N LYS A 449 -18.11 16.54 -13.23
CA LYS A 449 -17.73 17.43 -14.33
C LYS A 449 -16.25 17.76 -14.23
N ARG A 450 -15.46 17.46 -15.26
CA ARG A 450 -14.09 17.99 -15.40
C ARG A 450 -14.17 19.48 -15.67
N VAL A 451 -13.97 20.28 -14.63
CA VAL A 451 -14.11 21.75 -14.69
C VAL A 451 -12.77 22.44 -14.83
N VAL A 452 -11.74 21.91 -14.17
CA VAL A 452 -10.36 22.36 -14.38
C VAL A 452 -9.86 21.73 -15.67
N ARG A 453 -9.23 22.54 -16.51
CA ARG A 453 -8.63 22.08 -17.76
C ARG A 453 -7.11 22.23 -17.68
N THR A 454 -6.41 21.14 -17.91
CA THR A 454 -4.95 21.01 -17.80
C THR A 454 -4.32 20.57 -19.12
N PRO A 455 -4.65 21.22 -20.26
CA PRO A 455 -4.19 20.75 -21.56
C PRO A 455 -2.66 20.77 -21.67
N GLY A 456 -2.09 19.67 -22.12
CA GLY A 456 -0.64 19.44 -22.19
C GLY A 456 0.00 19.17 -20.82
N TRP A 457 -0.78 18.76 -19.82
CA TRP A 457 -0.30 18.48 -18.47
C TRP A 457 -0.96 17.22 -17.90
N VAL A 458 -0.14 16.26 -17.50
CA VAL A 458 -0.57 14.98 -16.91
C VAL A 458 -0.49 15.07 -15.39
N SER A 459 -1.59 14.74 -14.70
CA SER A 459 -1.61 14.61 -13.23
C SER A 459 -0.84 13.36 -12.79
N ALA A 460 0.17 13.50 -11.95
CA ALA A 460 1.01 12.41 -11.49
C ALA A 460 1.27 12.41 -9.97
N ASP A 461 1.62 11.23 -9.45
CA ASP A 461 2.11 11.00 -8.09
C ASP A 461 3.28 10.01 -8.19
N PHE A 462 4.49 10.46 -7.87
CA PHE A 462 5.72 9.67 -8.05
C PHE A 462 6.10 8.84 -6.83
N HIS A 463 5.39 8.93 -5.71
CA HIS A 463 5.83 8.32 -4.46
C HIS A 463 4.67 7.69 -3.70
N SER A 464 4.57 6.37 -3.77
CA SER A 464 3.58 5.61 -3.02
C SER A 464 4.04 4.18 -2.74
N HIS A 465 3.51 3.62 -1.65
CA HIS A 465 3.87 2.30 -1.15
C HIS A 465 2.66 1.41 -0.97
N SER A 466 2.92 0.12 -1.01
CA SER A 466 1.97 -0.92 -0.62
C SER A 466 2.72 -2.04 0.10
N THR A 467 2.02 -3.14 0.39
CA THR A 467 2.54 -4.26 1.18
C THR A 467 3.90 -4.83 0.69
N PRO A 468 4.25 -4.85 -0.62
CA PRO A 468 5.56 -5.33 -1.06
C PRO A 468 6.75 -4.50 -0.54
N SER A 469 6.53 -3.26 -0.10
CA SER A 469 7.54 -2.44 0.57
C SER A 469 7.96 -3.00 1.93
N GLY A 470 7.03 -3.65 2.64
CA GLY A 470 7.26 -4.30 3.93
C GLY A 470 7.21 -3.40 5.16
N ASP A 471 6.92 -2.12 5.01
CA ASP A 471 6.80 -1.15 6.10
C ASP A 471 5.34 -0.73 6.38
N ASN A 472 4.43 -1.15 5.50
CA ASN A 472 2.99 -1.04 5.57
C ASN A 472 2.36 -2.36 5.05
N THR A 473 1.03 -2.44 5.08
CA THR A 473 0.28 -3.63 4.67
C THR A 473 -0.78 -3.33 3.61
N GLY A 474 -0.82 -2.09 3.09
CA GLY A 474 -1.82 -1.66 2.13
C GLY A 474 -1.77 -2.56 0.91
N SER A 475 -2.91 -3.13 0.50
CA SER A 475 -2.93 -3.96 -0.70
C SER A 475 -2.55 -3.10 -1.92
N GLN A 476 -1.71 -3.66 -2.79
CA GLN A 476 -1.26 -3.00 -4.02
C GLN A 476 -2.43 -2.76 -4.99
N LEU A 477 -3.45 -3.63 -4.98
CA LEU A 477 -4.69 -3.38 -5.72
C LEU A 477 -5.42 -2.14 -5.19
N GLY A 478 -5.64 -2.07 -3.87
CA GLY A 478 -6.23 -0.88 -3.25
C GLY A 478 -5.45 0.41 -3.51
N ARG A 479 -4.11 0.33 -3.65
CA ARG A 479 -3.28 1.48 -4.08
C ARG A 479 -3.66 1.96 -5.48
N VAL A 480 -3.71 1.05 -6.44
CA VAL A 480 -4.07 1.36 -7.83
C VAL A 480 -5.49 1.92 -7.93
N LEU A 481 -6.44 1.35 -7.19
CA LEU A 481 -7.81 1.83 -7.11
C LEU A 481 -7.89 3.26 -6.56
N ASN A 482 -7.14 3.54 -5.49
CA ASN A 482 -7.07 4.85 -4.88
C ASN A 482 -6.43 5.89 -5.82
N LEU A 483 -5.30 5.58 -6.48
CA LEU A 483 -4.67 6.47 -7.48
C LEU A 483 -5.62 6.82 -8.63
N ALA A 484 -6.29 5.81 -9.22
CA ALA A 484 -7.24 6.02 -10.30
C ALA A 484 -8.47 6.82 -9.83
N ALA A 485 -9.02 6.50 -8.66
CA ALA A 485 -10.16 7.23 -8.09
C ALA A 485 -9.84 8.70 -7.79
N GLU A 486 -8.58 9.05 -7.52
CA GLU A 486 -8.12 10.44 -7.30
C GLU A 486 -7.68 11.16 -8.59
N HIS A 487 -7.94 10.58 -9.77
CA HIS A 487 -7.53 11.12 -11.06
C HIS A 487 -6.02 11.39 -11.12
N ILE A 488 -5.22 10.40 -10.70
CA ILE A 488 -3.81 10.33 -11.08
C ILE A 488 -3.74 9.61 -12.43
N GLU A 489 -3.12 10.25 -13.40
CA GLU A 489 -3.02 9.79 -14.79
C GLU A 489 -1.69 9.08 -15.06
N PHE A 490 -0.65 9.36 -14.27
CA PHE A 490 0.62 8.63 -14.30
C PHE A 490 1.19 8.39 -12.90
N ALA A 491 1.58 7.16 -12.59
CA ALA A 491 2.26 6.82 -11.34
C ALA A 491 3.27 5.68 -11.53
N PRO A 492 4.57 5.88 -11.26
CA PRO A 492 5.52 4.78 -11.10
C PRO A 492 5.19 3.94 -9.86
N CYS A 493 5.51 2.65 -9.89
CA CYS A 493 5.39 1.78 -8.72
C CYS A 493 6.70 1.85 -7.91
N THR A 494 6.70 2.51 -6.75
CA THR A 494 7.91 2.85 -5.98
C THR A 494 8.01 2.11 -4.65
N GLU A 495 7.89 0.79 -4.69
CA GLU A 495 8.02 -0.02 -3.46
C GLU A 495 9.43 0.07 -2.87
N HIS A 496 9.55 -0.02 -1.55
CA HIS A 496 10.84 0.04 -0.86
C HIS A 496 11.75 -1.12 -1.26
N ASN A 497 12.96 -0.78 -1.72
CA ASN A 497 14.05 -1.70 -2.01
C ASN A 497 13.66 -2.86 -2.95
N ARG A 498 12.60 -2.71 -3.75
CA ARG A 498 12.09 -3.73 -4.66
C ARG A 498 11.61 -3.06 -5.94
N ILE A 499 12.13 -3.49 -7.09
CA ILE A 499 11.55 -3.05 -8.37
C ILE A 499 10.22 -3.77 -8.55
N SER A 500 9.14 -3.02 -8.77
CA SER A 500 7.77 -3.54 -8.88
C SER A 500 6.98 -2.84 -9.99
N THR A 501 5.74 -3.26 -10.25
CA THR A 501 4.86 -2.67 -11.28
C THR A 501 3.38 -2.75 -10.87
N TYR A 502 2.58 -1.78 -11.33
CA TYR A 502 1.11 -1.81 -11.19
C TYR A 502 0.39 -2.47 -12.38
N ASP A 503 1.12 -2.90 -13.42
CA ASP A 503 0.53 -3.46 -14.65
C ASP A 503 -0.53 -4.54 -14.42
N PRO A 504 -0.30 -5.58 -13.59
CA PRO A 504 -1.29 -6.64 -13.39
C PRO A 504 -2.60 -6.12 -12.78
N HIS A 505 -2.51 -5.16 -11.87
CA HIS A 505 -3.67 -4.56 -11.22
C HIS A 505 -4.45 -3.67 -12.20
N LEU A 506 -3.76 -2.83 -12.98
CA LEU A 506 -4.40 -2.01 -14.02
C LEU A 506 -5.16 -2.86 -15.04
N ASP A 507 -4.56 -3.97 -15.48
CA ASP A 507 -5.18 -4.88 -16.44
C ASP A 507 -6.40 -5.59 -15.83
N SER A 508 -6.28 -6.10 -14.60
CA SER A 508 -7.39 -6.80 -13.92
C SER A 508 -8.60 -5.91 -13.67
N GLN A 509 -8.40 -4.60 -13.48
CA GLN A 509 -9.46 -3.63 -13.17
C GLN A 509 -9.93 -2.83 -14.39
N GLY A 510 -9.31 -3.03 -15.57
CA GLY A 510 -9.63 -2.26 -16.77
C GLY A 510 -9.26 -0.77 -16.67
N LEU A 511 -8.21 -0.43 -15.91
CA LEU A 511 -7.83 0.95 -15.57
C LEU A 511 -6.80 1.58 -16.52
N ARG A 512 -6.31 0.84 -17.52
CA ARG A 512 -5.39 1.37 -18.55
C ARG A 512 -5.84 2.69 -19.21
N PRO A 513 -7.14 2.94 -19.46
CA PRO A 513 -7.58 4.22 -20.01
C PRO A 513 -7.46 5.42 -19.05
N PHE A 514 -7.18 5.19 -17.76
CA PHE A 514 -7.23 6.22 -16.72
C PHE A 514 -5.90 6.44 -16.02
N LEU A 515 -5.00 5.44 -16.03
CA LEU A 515 -3.72 5.50 -15.33
C LEU A 515 -2.65 4.75 -16.11
N ALA A 516 -1.61 5.48 -16.52
CA ALA A 516 -0.34 4.94 -17.00
C ALA A 516 0.61 4.65 -15.83
N THR A 517 1.49 3.68 -16.01
CA THR A 517 2.47 3.31 -14.99
C THR A 517 3.78 2.88 -15.63
N VAL A 518 4.81 2.77 -14.79
CA VAL A 518 6.09 2.22 -15.15
C VAL A 518 6.72 1.56 -13.93
N SER A 519 7.56 0.56 -14.15
CA SER A 519 8.31 -0.07 -13.06
C SER A 519 9.35 0.90 -12.48
N GLY A 520 9.41 0.92 -11.17
CA GLY A 520 10.33 1.74 -10.39
C GLY A 520 10.57 1.12 -9.03
N MET A 521 11.18 1.88 -8.14
CA MET A 521 11.34 1.56 -6.73
C MET A 521 11.62 2.83 -5.93
N GLU A 522 11.49 2.74 -4.61
CA GLU A 522 12.20 3.62 -3.69
C GLU A 522 13.38 2.86 -3.07
N LEU A 523 14.62 3.28 -3.35
CA LEU A 523 15.79 2.72 -2.68
C LEU A 523 15.99 3.41 -1.32
N THR A 524 15.79 2.67 -0.25
CA THR A 524 15.77 3.16 1.13
C THR A 524 16.89 2.54 1.96
N GLY A 525 17.93 3.35 2.20
CA GLY A 525 19.13 3.01 2.97
C GLY A 525 19.23 3.79 4.28
N SER A 526 20.40 3.77 4.91
CA SER A 526 20.74 4.62 6.06
C SER A 526 21.82 5.64 5.64
N PRO A 527 21.89 6.84 6.24
CA PRO A 527 21.05 7.37 7.31
C PRO A 527 19.70 7.96 6.82
N LEU A 528 18.68 7.91 7.68
CA LEU A 528 17.38 8.54 7.44
C LEU A 528 17.33 9.96 8.04
N PRO A 529 16.64 10.92 7.39
CA PRO A 529 15.80 10.77 6.19
C PRO A 529 16.54 11.02 4.86
N LEU A 530 17.88 10.98 4.83
CA LEU A 530 18.65 11.33 3.63
C LEU A 530 18.61 10.28 2.53
N ASN A 531 18.65 9.01 2.89
CA ASN A 531 18.99 7.95 1.96
C ASN A 531 17.78 7.25 1.36
N HIS A 532 16.83 8.04 0.86
CA HIS A 532 15.60 7.62 0.18
C HIS A 532 15.58 8.21 -1.24
N GLN A 533 15.59 7.36 -2.26
CA GLN A 533 15.50 7.81 -3.65
C GLN A 533 14.52 7.00 -4.47
N ASN A 534 13.53 7.67 -5.05
CA ASN A 534 12.72 7.06 -6.11
C ASN A 534 13.51 7.02 -7.41
N SER A 535 13.34 5.93 -8.16
CA SER A 535 13.85 5.88 -9.53
C SER A 535 12.99 5.05 -10.46
N PHE A 536 12.81 5.58 -11.67
CA PHE A 536 12.05 4.97 -12.76
C PHE A 536 12.45 5.60 -14.12
N PRO A 537 12.32 4.87 -15.25
CA PRO A 537 12.01 3.45 -15.33
C PRO A 537 13.18 2.57 -14.85
N LEU A 538 12.86 1.44 -14.24
CA LEU A 538 13.80 0.37 -13.89
C LEU A 538 13.37 -0.98 -14.47
N ILE A 539 14.31 -1.87 -14.76
CA ILE A 539 14.00 -3.21 -15.31
C ILE A 539 13.51 -4.14 -14.21
N HIS A 540 12.20 -4.39 -14.17
CA HIS A 540 11.61 -5.37 -13.26
C HIS A 540 11.95 -6.80 -13.68
N LYS A 541 12.54 -7.57 -12.77
CA LYS A 541 12.83 -9.01 -12.91
C LYS A 541 11.95 -9.78 -11.92
N PRO A 542 10.71 -10.14 -12.30
CA PRO A 542 9.77 -10.77 -11.38
C PRO A 542 10.32 -12.08 -10.83
N ARG A 543 9.94 -12.42 -9.58
CA ARG A 543 10.33 -13.67 -8.90
C ARG A 543 11.84 -13.83 -8.74
N THR A 544 12.56 -12.72 -8.65
CA THR A 544 13.97 -12.66 -8.23
C THR A 544 14.09 -11.79 -6.98
N GLN A 545 15.20 -11.91 -6.24
CA GLN A 545 15.43 -11.10 -5.04
C GLN A 545 15.21 -9.62 -5.36
N ASP A 546 14.36 -8.96 -4.56
CA ASP A 546 14.06 -7.53 -4.67
C ASP A 546 13.56 -7.09 -6.07
N GLY A 547 12.97 -7.99 -6.85
CA GLY A 547 12.55 -7.69 -8.23
C GLY A 547 13.70 -7.31 -9.17
N GLY A 548 14.94 -7.63 -8.79
CA GLY A 548 16.15 -7.23 -9.49
C GLY A 548 16.71 -5.85 -9.09
N ALA A 549 16.29 -5.29 -7.95
CA ALA A 549 16.80 -4.01 -7.44
C ALA A 549 18.30 -4.06 -7.06
N PRO A 550 19.01 -2.91 -7.09
CA PRO A 550 20.30 -2.78 -6.41
C PRO A 550 20.16 -2.86 -4.89
N VAL A 551 21.26 -3.15 -4.21
CA VAL A 551 21.33 -3.09 -2.74
C VAL A 551 21.58 -1.67 -2.23
N THR A 552 21.18 -1.39 -0.99
CA THR A 552 21.39 -0.11 -0.30
C THR A 552 22.87 0.13 0.05
N ASP A 553 23.24 1.36 0.36
CA ASP A 553 24.56 1.71 0.93
C ASP A 553 24.42 2.61 2.17
N GLY A 554 25.45 2.67 3.02
CA GLY A 554 25.48 3.61 4.15
C GLY A 554 25.88 5.03 3.74
N SER A 555 26.49 5.18 2.56
CA SER A 555 26.80 6.48 1.94
C SER A 555 25.70 6.85 0.94
N PRO A 556 24.97 7.97 1.15
CA PRO A 556 24.02 8.51 0.18
C PRO A 556 24.64 8.73 -1.21
N GLU A 557 25.91 9.17 -1.27
CA GLU A 557 26.64 9.35 -2.53
C GLU A 557 26.82 8.03 -3.27
N THR A 558 27.34 6.99 -2.60
CA THR A 558 27.53 5.67 -3.22
C THR A 558 26.22 5.02 -3.63
N GLN A 559 25.15 5.23 -2.86
CA GLN A 559 23.82 4.74 -3.20
C GLN A 559 23.27 5.40 -4.47
N VAL A 560 23.33 6.74 -4.55
CA VAL A 560 22.86 7.50 -5.71
C VAL A 560 23.71 7.18 -6.96
N GLU A 561 25.03 7.13 -6.84
CA GLU A 561 25.93 6.75 -7.95
C GLU A 561 25.63 5.32 -8.46
N ARG A 562 25.37 4.37 -7.55
CA ARG A 562 24.97 2.99 -7.89
C ARG A 562 23.65 2.97 -8.64
N LEU A 563 22.68 3.77 -8.19
CA LEU A 563 21.35 3.86 -8.81
C LEU A 563 21.44 4.45 -10.21
N ALA A 564 22.23 5.52 -10.39
CA ALA A 564 22.51 6.13 -11.68
C ALA A 564 23.15 5.12 -12.66
N ALA A 565 24.11 4.32 -12.19
CA ALA A 565 24.76 3.28 -13.00
C ALA A 565 23.90 2.02 -13.23
N TRP A 566 22.82 1.82 -12.48
CA TRP A 566 22.00 0.61 -12.55
C TRP A 566 21.37 0.41 -13.93
N ASP A 567 21.04 -0.83 -14.27
CA ASP A 567 20.49 -1.22 -15.59
C ASP A 567 21.36 -0.74 -16.77
N ASN A 568 22.68 -0.92 -16.64
CA ASN A 568 23.68 -0.59 -17.65
C ASN A 568 23.64 0.90 -18.05
N HIS A 569 23.64 1.79 -17.05
CA HIS A 569 23.56 3.23 -17.24
C HIS A 569 22.34 3.67 -18.07
N SER A 570 21.20 2.98 -17.93
CA SER A 570 19.96 3.44 -18.55
C SER A 570 19.58 4.82 -18.01
N ARG A 571 19.03 5.68 -18.88
CA ARG A 571 18.43 6.95 -18.46
C ARG A 571 17.20 6.66 -17.60
N LYS A 572 17.11 7.34 -16.46
CA LYS A 572 16.07 7.19 -15.46
C LYS A 572 16.01 8.45 -14.62
N LEU A 573 14.83 8.77 -14.10
CA LEU A 573 14.67 9.79 -13.09
C LEU A 573 15.26 9.27 -11.77
N ILE A 574 16.01 10.11 -11.07
CA ILE A 574 16.39 9.92 -9.67
C ILE A 574 15.84 11.09 -8.88
N GLN A 575 14.79 10.81 -8.12
CA GLN A 575 14.16 11.74 -7.22
C GLN A 575 14.73 11.55 -5.81
N GLN A 576 15.14 12.64 -5.17
CA GLN A 576 15.42 12.63 -3.73
C GLN A 576 14.13 12.80 -2.94
N ASN A 577 13.81 11.83 -2.09
CA ASN A 577 12.57 11.85 -1.30
C ASN A 577 12.77 12.57 0.03
N HIS A 578 11.77 13.34 0.41
CA HIS A 578 11.58 14.12 1.64
C HIS A 578 12.85 14.39 2.48
N PRO A 579 13.91 15.03 1.93
CA PRO A 579 15.18 15.13 2.63
C PRO A 579 15.14 16.21 3.73
N ASP A 580 16.08 16.14 4.66
CA ASP A 580 16.57 17.36 5.30
C ASP A 580 17.58 18.01 4.34
N ILE A 581 17.15 19.07 3.65
CA ILE A 581 17.97 19.78 2.66
C ILE A 581 19.27 20.30 3.27
N GLY A 582 19.25 20.76 4.54
CA GLY A 582 20.46 21.25 5.19
C GLY A 582 21.49 20.14 5.38
N TRP A 583 21.03 18.97 5.83
CA TRP A 583 21.89 17.80 5.97
C TRP A 583 22.42 17.32 4.62
N LEU A 584 21.58 17.31 3.58
CA LEU A 584 21.99 16.81 2.26
C LEU A 584 23.00 17.72 1.56
N PHE A 585 22.77 19.03 1.57
CA PHE A 585 23.54 19.99 0.76
C PHE A 585 24.64 20.72 1.51
N TYR A 586 24.57 20.78 2.84
CA TYR A 586 25.38 21.72 3.61
C TYR A 586 25.91 21.16 4.94
N ASP A 587 25.69 19.90 5.32
CA ASP A 587 26.13 19.39 6.62
C ASP A 587 26.36 17.87 6.60
N LYS A 588 27.29 17.40 5.77
CA LYS A 588 27.57 15.97 5.51
C LYS A 588 27.78 15.16 6.79
N ASP A 589 28.55 15.70 7.74
CA ASP A 589 28.86 15.02 9.00
C ASP A 589 27.78 15.23 10.09
N GLY A 590 26.77 16.06 9.83
CA GLY A 590 25.62 16.31 10.69
C GLY A 590 25.99 17.01 11.99
N ASN A 591 27.04 17.82 11.98
CA ASN A 591 27.59 18.50 13.15
C ASN A 591 26.98 19.90 13.40
N GLU A 592 25.93 20.25 12.66
CA GLU A 592 25.26 21.57 12.65
C GLU A 592 26.16 22.72 12.13
N LYS A 593 27.18 22.42 11.32
CA LYS A 593 28.06 23.43 10.69
C LYS A 593 28.11 23.23 9.17
N PRO A 594 28.09 24.33 8.39
CA PRO A 594 28.18 24.25 6.96
C PRO A 594 29.44 23.54 6.43
N ASP A 595 29.26 22.57 5.55
CA ASP A 595 30.29 21.93 4.73
C ASP A 595 29.80 21.72 3.27
N GLU A 596 30.44 20.82 2.51
CA GLU A 596 30.12 20.55 1.10
C GLU A 596 28.91 19.64 0.89
N GLY A 597 28.29 19.12 1.95
CA GLY A 597 27.21 18.15 1.88
C GLY A 597 27.62 16.85 1.16
N TYR A 598 26.65 16.15 0.60
CA TYR A 598 26.86 14.94 -0.19
C TYR A 598 27.07 15.28 -1.67
N SER A 599 28.09 16.09 -1.95
CA SER A 599 28.29 16.74 -3.25
C SER A 599 28.39 15.82 -4.45
N ARG A 600 28.85 14.57 -4.27
CA ARG A 600 28.90 13.58 -5.35
C ARG A 600 27.52 13.08 -5.77
N SER A 601 26.49 13.24 -4.94
CA SER A 601 25.11 12.91 -5.31
C SER A 601 24.50 13.96 -6.25
N PHE A 602 24.93 15.22 -6.19
CA PHE A 602 24.15 16.34 -6.74
C PHE A 602 23.97 16.28 -8.25
N GLU A 603 24.97 15.82 -9.01
CA GLU A 603 24.88 15.70 -10.47
C GLU A 603 23.98 14.56 -10.96
N HIS A 604 23.54 13.70 -10.04
CA HIS A 604 22.68 12.55 -10.32
C HIS A 604 21.24 12.75 -9.84
N LEU A 605 20.95 13.83 -9.12
CA LEU A 605 19.59 14.13 -8.63
C LEU A 605 18.86 15.02 -9.64
N ASP A 606 17.72 14.56 -10.14
CA ASP A 606 16.93 15.30 -11.12
C ASP A 606 15.90 16.20 -10.43
N VAL A 607 15.19 15.63 -9.45
CA VAL A 607 14.09 16.30 -8.73
C VAL A 607 14.12 15.97 -7.24
N MET A 608 13.41 16.76 -6.44
CA MET A 608 13.38 16.63 -4.99
C MET A 608 12.02 16.93 -4.41
N GLU A 609 11.59 16.14 -3.43
CA GLU A 609 10.37 16.44 -2.70
C GLU A 609 10.54 17.66 -1.80
N ILE A 610 9.62 18.63 -1.91
CA ILE A 610 9.70 19.89 -1.16
C ILE A 610 8.52 20.16 -0.21
N HIS A 611 7.55 19.25 -0.14
CA HIS A 611 6.39 19.36 0.75
C HIS A 611 6.79 19.35 2.24
N PRO A 612 5.98 19.89 3.18
CA PRO A 612 4.58 20.29 3.05
C PRO A 612 4.37 21.53 2.17
N ILE A 613 3.45 21.44 1.21
CA ILE A 613 3.32 22.44 0.16
C ILE A 613 2.76 23.78 0.63
N ASP A 614 1.86 23.76 1.61
CA ASP A 614 1.22 24.95 2.21
C ASP A 614 2.21 25.90 2.90
N ARG A 615 3.39 25.40 3.27
CA ARG A 615 4.48 26.21 3.88
C ARG A 615 5.06 27.26 2.95
N ILE A 616 4.78 27.21 1.64
CA ILE A 616 5.11 28.29 0.71
C ILE A 616 4.32 29.59 1.00
N LEU A 617 3.18 29.50 1.69
CA LEU A 617 2.35 30.65 2.04
C LEU A 617 2.95 31.45 3.20
N ASP A 618 3.63 30.79 4.12
CA ASP A 618 4.23 31.34 5.35
C ASP A 618 5.72 30.97 5.46
N ARG A 619 6.53 31.44 4.51
CA ARG A 619 7.97 31.09 4.25
C ARG A 619 8.93 31.42 5.41
N GLY A 620 8.68 30.88 6.60
CA GLY A 620 9.57 30.97 7.75
C GLY A 620 10.75 30.01 7.63
N ARG A 621 11.70 30.12 8.55
CA ARG A 621 12.88 29.23 8.63
C ARG A 621 12.52 27.79 9.02
N LEU A 622 11.54 27.62 9.89
CA LEU A 622 11.20 26.34 10.52
C LEU A 622 9.80 25.91 10.10
N ASP A 623 9.60 24.60 9.95
CA ASP A 623 8.26 24.01 9.83
C ASP A 623 7.65 23.91 11.23
N VAL A 624 6.63 24.73 11.49
CA VAL A 624 5.92 24.79 12.77
C VAL A 624 4.50 24.27 12.56
N ARG A 625 4.12 23.23 13.30
CA ARG A 625 2.76 22.65 13.27
C ARG A 625 2.22 22.61 14.69
N ASP A 626 1.02 23.16 14.90
CA ASP A 626 0.38 23.29 16.23
C ASP A 626 1.31 23.85 17.32
N GLY A 627 2.15 24.83 16.95
CA GLY A 627 3.10 25.48 17.85
C GLY A 627 4.37 24.68 18.17
N LYS A 628 4.58 23.51 17.55
CA LYS A 628 5.79 22.69 17.69
C LYS A 628 6.66 22.78 16.44
N VAL A 629 7.97 22.81 16.62
CA VAL A 629 8.94 22.75 15.52
C VAL A 629 9.11 21.30 15.10
N PHE A 630 8.92 21.01 13.81
CA PHE A 630 9.10 19.67 13.24
C PHE A 630 10.41 19.53 12.44
N GLY A 631 10.97 20.65 12.00
CA GLY A 631 12.21 20.64 11.22
C GLY A 631 12.49 21.98 10.56
N ASN A 632 13.48 21.99 9.68
CA ASN A 632 13.67 23.09 8.75
C ASN A 632 12.47 23.20 7.79
N ASN A 633 12.10 24.42 7.40
CA ASN A 633 11.09 24.62 6.36
C ASN A 633 11.67 24.24 5.00
N ARG A 634 11.25 23.08 4.50
CA ARG A 634 11.77 22.50 3.25
C ARG A 634 11.55 23.40 2.02
N MET A 635 10.40 24.10 1.95
CA MET A 635 10.11 25.07 0.90
C MET A 635 11.10 26.24 0.93
N THR A 636 11.33 26.84 2.10
CA THR A 636 12.29 27.95 2.25
C THR A 636 13.70 27.51 1.89
N ASN A 637 14.12 26.32 2.35
CA ASN A 637 15.44 25.77 2.03
C ASN A 637 15.60 25.48 0.53
N TRP A 638 14.56 24.99 -0.15
CA TRP A 638 14.58 24.79 -1.59
C TRP A 638 14.73 26.13 -2.35
N LEU A 639 14.03 27.19 -1.93
CA LEU A 639 14.23 28.53 -2.52
C LEU A 639 15.67 29.03 -2.32
N GLN A 640 16.28 28.76 -1.15
CA GLN A 640 17.70 29.07 -0.93
C GLN A 640 18.61 28.28 -1.88
N LEU A 641 18.36 26.98 -2.10
CA LEU A 641 19.13 26.18 -3.07
C LEU A 641 19.10 26.79 -4.47
N LEU A 642 17.92 27.21 -4.95
CA LEU A 642 17.79 27.90 -6.24
C LEU A 642 18.62 29.18 -6.28
N ASN A 643 18.57 30.00 -5.21
CA ASN A 643 19.39 31.22 -5.10
C ASN A 643 20.90 30.92 -5.04
N GLN A 644 21.30 29.74 -4.57
CA GLN A 644 22.70 29.29 -4.60
C GLN A 644 23.13 28.73 -5.96
N GLY A 645 22.21 28.56 -6.91
CA GLY A 645 22.49 28.12 -8.28
C GLY A 645 22.30 26.62 -8.53
N PHE A 646 21.71 25.90 -7.58
CA PHE A 646 21.29 24.52 -7.81
C PHE A 646 20.05 24.52 -8.72
N ARG A 647 20.07 23.69 -9.77
CA ARG A 647 18.92 23.44 -10.65
C ARG A 647 18.29 22.08 -10.34
N ILE A 648 17.93 21.88 -9.08
CA ILE A 648 17.20 20.68 -8.63
C ILE A 648 15.74 21.09 -8.44
N TYR A 649 14.88 20.54 -9.29
CA TYR A 649 13.49 20.95 -9.39
C TYR A 649 12.63 20.31 -8.29
N GLY A 650 11.59 21.02 -7.88
CA GLY A 650 10.67 20.54 -6.86
C GLY A 650 9.64 19.56 -7.42
N VAL A 651 9.30 18.57 -6.60
CA VAL A 651 8.10 17.72 -6.72
C VAL A 651 7.38 17.65 -5.37
N VAL A 652 6.12 17.23 -5.39
CA VAL A 652 5.36 16.88 -4.19
C VAL A 652 4.58 15.61 -4.45
N ASN A 653 4.69 14.64 -3.56
CA ASN A 653 4.04 13.35 -3.69
C ASN A 653 3.44 12.94 -2.35
N THR A 654 2.55 11.95 -2.36
CA THR A 654 1.83 11.60 -1.14
C THR A 654 2.64 10.79 -0.15
N ASP A 655 3.62 10.01 -0.62
CA ASP A 655 4.31 9.00 0.18
C ASP A 655 3.28 8.15 0.96
N ALA A 656 2.20 7.80 0.26
CA ALA A 656 1.08 7.19 0.95
C ALA A 656 1.36 5.71 1.19
N HIS A 657 0.96 5.22 2.36
CA HIS A 657 1.21 3.84 2.84
C HIS A 657 -0.08 3.01 3.02
N TYR A 658 -1.25 3.65 3.01
CA TYR A 658 -2.55 2.99 3.18
C TYR A 658 -3.56 3.53 2.17
N ASN A 659 -4.64 2.79 1.96
CA ASN A 659 -5.59 3.06 0.88
C ASN A 659 -6.72 4.00 1.32
N PHE A 660 -6.89 4.29 2.61
CA PHE A 660 -7.93 5.19 3.13
C PHE A 660 -7.54 6.67 2.95
N HIS A 661 -8.02 7.30 1.89
CA HIS A 661 -7.60 8.66 1.47
C HIS A 661 -6.08 8.82 1.31
N GLY A 662 -5.37 7.73 0.98
CA GLY A 662 -3.91 7.70 0.95
C GLY A 662 -3.32 8.65 -0.08
N SER A 663 -3.59 8.39 -1.35
CA SER A 663 -3.04 9.12 -2.49
C SER A 663 -3.92 10.30 -2.92
N GLY A 664 -3.41 11.14 -3.82
CA GLY A 664 -4.16 12.22 -4.46
C GLY A 664 -4.29 13.52 -3.65
N GLY A 665 -3.90 13.52 -2.37
CA GLY A 665 -3.84 14.70 -1.49
C GLY A 665 -2.63 15.61 -1.76
N LEU A 666 -1.60 15.08 -2.42
CA LEU A 666 -0.53 15.82 -3.08
C LEU A 666 -0.43 15.29 -4.51
N ARG A 667 -0.06 16.14 -5.46
CA ARG A 667 0.20 15.75 -6.83
C ARG A 667 1.08 16.75 -7.54
N ILE A 668 1.63 16.28 -8.64
CA ILE A 668 2.28 17.11 -9.63
C ILE A 668 1.49 17.07 -10.94
N TRP A 669 1.63 18.11 -11.76
CA TRP A 669 1.29 18.06 -13.17
C TRP A 669 2.58 18.15 -13.97
N VAL A 670 2.84 17.16 -14.81
CA VAL A 670 4.03 17.07 -15.66
C VAL A 670 3.64 17.45 -17.09
N GLN A 671 4.42 18.31 -17.74
CA GLN A 671 4.12 18.70 -19.12
C GLN A 671 4.17 17.49 -20.05
N SER A 672 3.14 17.33 -20.90
CA SER A 672 3.00 16.22 -21.84
C SER A 672 2.52 16.69 -23.21
N SER A 673 2.84 15.91 -24.23
CA SER A 673 2.28 16.02 -25.58
C SER A 673 0.87 15.43 -25.71
N THR A 674 0.36 14.73 -24.69
CA THR A 674 -0.97 14.12 -24.66
C THR A 674 -1.72 14.42 -23.36
N ASP A 675 -3.05 14.49 -23.45
CA ASP A 675 -3.97 14.54 -22.31
C ASP A 675 -4.72 13.20 -22.10
N ASP A 676 -4.39 12.18 -22.91
CA ASP A 676 -4.99 10.85 -22.84
C ASP A 676 -4.05 9.90 -22.07
N PRO A 677 -4.47 9.42 -20.87
CA PRO A 677 -3.65 8.53 -20.06
C PRO A 677 -3.19 7.26 -20.78
N ALA A 678 -3.99 6.74 -21.71
CA ALA A 678 -3.64 5.54 -22.46
C ALA A 678 -2.46 5.74 -23.43
N ASN A 679 -2.15 7.00 -23.78
CA ASN A 679 -1.07 7.37 -24.70
C ASN A 679 0.13 8.01 -24.00
N ILE A 680 0.13 8.09 -22.67
CA ILE A 680 1.27 8.64 -21.92
C ILE A 680 2.50 7.76 -22.16
N ASP A 681 3.60 8.40 -22.57
CA ASP A 681 4.92 7.78 -22.63
C ASP A 681 5.67 8.03 -21.30
N PRO A 682 5.98 7.00 -20.50
CA PRO A 682 6.77 7.16 -19.28
C PRO A 682 8.13 7.83 -19.51
N HIS A 683 8.73 7.68 -20.70
CA HIS A 683 9.97 8.36 -21.03
C HIS A 683 9.76 9.87 -21.18
N GLU A 684 8.65 10.33 -21.77
CA GLU A 684 8.31 11.75 -21.80
C GLU A 684 8.15 12.31 -20.37
N MET A 685 7.47 11.56 -19.49
CA MET A 685 7.24 11.97 -18.10
C MET A 685 8.55 12.13 -17.33
N MET A 686 9.48 11.19 -17.51
CA MET A 686 10.83 11.28 -16.97
C MET A 686 11.56 12.53 -17.50
N VAL A 687 11.63 12.72 -18.83
CA VAL A 687 12.36 13.85 -19.43
C VAL A 687 11.77 15.21 -19.03
N ALA A 688 10.45 15.36 -19.07
CA ALA A 688 9.80 16.60 -18.66
C ALA A 688 10.05 16.91 -17.18
N SER A 689 10.17 15.87 -16.34
CA SER A 689 10.48 16.04 -14.92
C SER A 689 11.94 16.42 -14.67
N GLU A 690 12.90 15.79 -15.36
CA GLU A 690 14.32 16.17 -15.34
C GLU A 690 14.54 17.64 -15.75
N GLU A 691 13.70 18.15 -16.66
CA GLU A 691 13.72 19.54 -17.12
C GLU A 691 12.89 20.49 -16.25
N GLY A 692 12.31 20.01 -15.14
CA GLY A 692 11.57 20.84 -14.20
C GLY A 692 10.22 21.33 -14.70
N ARG A 693 9.69 20.75 -15.78
CA ARG A 693 8.41 21.14 -16.41
C ARG A 693 7.23 20.57 -15.61
N ILE A 694 7.12 21.06 -14.37
CA ILE A 694 6.23 20.55 -13.33
C ILE A 694 5.50 21.69 -12.61
N ILE A 695 4.22 21.46 -12.31
CA ILE A 695 3.42 22.22 -11.34
C ILE A 695 3.16 21.33 -10.12
N MET A 696 3.32 21.85 -8.92
CA MET A 696 3.11 21.12 -7.66
C MET A 696 1.85 21.62 -6.95
N SER A 697 1.08 20.71 -6.36
CA SER A 697 -0.21 21.07 -5.73
C SER A 697 -0.71 20.07 -4.69
N ASN A 698 -1.54 20.53 -3.75
CA ASN A 698 -2.45 19.68 -2.96
C ASN A 698 -3.93 19.84 -3.37
N GLY A 699 -4.20 20.45 -4.52
CA GLY A 699 -5.56 20.71 -4.98
C GLY A 699 -5.67 21.71 -6.15
N PRO A 700 -5.36 23.00 -5.94
CA PRO A 700 -5.44 24.04 -6.97
C PRO A 700 -4.59 23.75 -8.22
N TYR A 701 -5.02 24.21 -9.39
CA TYR A 701 -4.19 24.19 -10.60
C TYR A 701 -3.77 25.61 -10.99
N ILE A 702 -2.47 25.83 -11.18
CA ILE A 702 -1.89 27.12 -11.61
C ILE A 702 -1.01 26.90 -12.84
N GLU A 703 -1.25 27.68 -13.88
CA GLU A 703 -0.41 27.73 -15.07
C GLU A 703 0.11 29.15 -15.27
N ALA A 704 1.37 29.27 -15.69
CA ALA A 704 2.00 30.54 -16.02
C ALA A 704 2.81 30.40 -17.30
N THR A 705 2.57 31.30 -18.26
CA THR A 705 3.35 31.44 -19.48
C THR A 705 4.04 32.78 -19.49
N VAL A 706 5.37 32.79 -19.66
CA VAL A 706 6.20 34.00 -19.57
C VAL A 706 6.87 34.28 -20.91
N TRP A 707 6.96 35.55 -21.29
CA TRP A 707 7.68 36.01 -22.48
C TRP A 707 8.26 37.40 -22.27
N GLU A 708 9.30 37.74 -23.02
CA GLU A 708 9.88 39.09 -23.02
C GLU A 708 8.87 40.14 -23.52
N GLN A 709 8.83 41.31 -22.87
CA GLN A 709 7.87 42.37 -23.19
C GLN A 709 7.90 42.80 -24.67
N ASP A 710 9.09 42.84 -25.26
CA ASP A 710 9.33 43.30 -26.64
C ASP A 710 9.13 42.20 -27.69
N GLY A 711 8.74 40.99 -27.25
CA GLY A 711 8.50 39.82 -28.10
C GLY A 711 9.60 38.78 -27.98
N GLY A 712 9.23 37.50 -28.06
CA GLY A 712 10.15 36.38 -27.86
C GLY A 712 9.40 35.05 -27.75
N PRO A 713 10.11 33.94 -27.51
CA PRO A 713 9.47 32.67 -27.21
C PRO A 713 8.65 32.77 -25.92
N LYS A 714 7.55 32.03 -25.88
CA LYS A 714 6.77 31.83 -24.67
C LYS A 714 7.29 30.59 -23.96
N VAL A 715 7.60 30.72 -22.68
CA VAL A 715 8.15 29.64 -21.86
C VAL A 715 7.27 29.36 -20.64
N VAL A 716 7.43 28.18 -20.07
CA VAL A 716 6.75 27.72 -18.84
C VAL A 716 7.77 27.23 -17.82
N ALA A 717 7.29 26.73 -16.66
CA ALA A 717 8.10 26.18 -15.59
C ALA A 717 9.24 25.25 -16.10
N GLY A 718 10.42 25.36 -15.50
CA GLY A 718 11.60 24.56 -15.86
C GLY A 718 12.44 25.13 -17.02
N GLN A 719 11.91 26.08 -17.79
CA GLN A 719 12.58 26.63 -18.97
C GLN A 719 13.33 27.94 -18.67
N ASP A 720 14.34 28.22 -19.49
CA ASP A 720 15.09 29.47 -19.51
C ASP A 720 14.46 30.50 -20.47
N LEU A 721 14.50 31.78 -20.11
CA LEU A 721 14.07 32.92 -20.93
C LEU A 721 15.14 34.01 -20.93
N GLU A 722 15.59 34.42 -22.12
CA GLU A 722 16.37 35.65 -22.27
C GLU A 722 15.42 36.86 -22.31
N ALA A 723 15.69 37.90 -21.52
CA ALA A 723 14.88 39.12 -21.42
C ALA A 723 15.73 40.40 -21.27
N LYS A 724 16.43 40.77 -22.33
CA LYS A 724 17.35 41.93 -22.39
C LYS A 724 16.71 43.29 -22.10
N SER A 725 15.39 43.39 -22.27
CA SER A 725 14.61 44.57 -21.90
C SER A 725 14.45 44.76 -20.39
N HIS A 726 14.89 43.79 -19.58
CA HIS A 726 14.63 43.69 -18.13
C HIS A 726 13.14 43.60 -17.79
N LYS A 727 12.28 43.34 -18.79
CA LYS A 727 10.83 43.34 -18.63
C LYS A 727 10.22 42.13 -19.27
N VAL A 728 9.42 41.41 -18.48
CA VAL A 728 8.69 40.23 -18.95
C VAL A 728 7.20 40.40 -18.70
N LYS A 729 6.41 39.69 -19.50
CA LYS A 729 4.98 39.52 -19.28
C LYS A 729 4.72 38.08 -18.88
N ALA A 730 3.85 37.89 -17.90
CA ALA A 730 3.42 36.58 -17.44
C ALA A 730 1.90 36.48 -17.51
N HIS A 731 1.36 35.60 -18.37
CA HIS A 731 -0.05 35.23 -18.31
C HIS A 731 -0.22 34.15 -17.25
N VAL A 732 -0.96 34.45 -16.20
CA VAL A 732 -1.19 33.56 -15.05
C VAL A 732 -2.66 33.22 -14.99
N ARG A 733 -2.94 31.92 -14.97
CA ARG A 733 -4.30 31.39 -14.86
C ARG A 733 -4.39 30.35 -13.75
N VAL A 734 -5.36 30.52 -12.87
CA VAL A 734 -5.62 29.64 -11.73
C VAL A 734 -7.02 29.08 -11.82
N GLN A 735 -7.12 27.76 -11.66
CA GLN A 735 -8.37 27.01 -11.71
C GLN A 735 -8.55 26.19 -10.43
N SER A 736 -9.79 26.05 -9.97
CA SER A 736 -10.13 25.27 -8.78
C SER A 736 -11.57 24.74 -8.85
N PRO A 737 -11.84 23.49 -8.42
CA PRO A 737 -13.18 22.92 -8.40
C PRO A 737 -14.09 23.56 -7.33
N ASN A 738 -15.34 23.11 -7.26
CA ASN A 738 -16.35 23.60 -6.30
C ASN A 738 -16.04 23.34 -4.83
N TRP A 739 -15.02 22.54 -4.52
CA TRP A 739 -14.70 22.08 -3.16
C TRP A 739 -13.35 22.58 -2.63
N ILE A 740 -12.60 23.37 -3.40
CA ILE A 740 -11.30 23.91 -2.99
C ILE A 740 -11.33 25.44 -2.96
N PRO A 741 -11.18 26.06 -1.77
CA PRO A 741 -11.18 27.51 -1.64
C PRO A 741 -9.84 28.11 -2.08
N LEU A 742 -9.87 29.34 -2.63
CA LEU A 742 -8.69 30.10 -3.04
C LEU A 742 -8.91 31.60 -2.84
N ASP A 743 -7.93 32.27 -2.24
CA ASP A 743 -7.98 33.70 -1.94
C ASP A 743 -6.74 34.48 -2.35
N THR A 744 -5.65 33.81 -2.75
CA THR A 744 -4.34 34.44 -2.92
C THR A 744 -3.63 33.95 -4.19
N VAL A 745 -3.00 34.88 -4.91
CA VAL A 745 -2.03 34.62 -5.99
C VAL A 745 -0.85 35.57 -5.81
N PHE A 746 0.38 35.07 -5.85
CA PHE A 746 1.57 35.92 -5.85
C PHE A 746 2.73 35.34 -6.66
N VAL A 747 3.65 36.22 -7.05
CA VAL A 747 4.90 35.84 -7.73
C VAL A 747 6.07 35.98 -6.78
N LEU A 748 6.90 34.94 -6.71
CA LEU A 748 8.22 34.99 -6.10
C LEU A 748 9.25 35.36 -7.16
N VAL A 749 10.04 36.40 -6.90
CA VAL A 749 11.21 36.79 -7.68
C VAL A 749 12.44 36.50 -6.81
N ASN A 750 13.30 35.58 -7.25
CA ASN A 750 14.44 35.09 -6.45
C ASN A 750 14.05 34.63 -5.04
N GLY A 751 12.90 33.94 -4.95
CA GLY A 751 12.35 33.40 -3.69
C GLY A 751 11.63 34.43 -2.80
N ARG A 752 11.53 35.70 -3.21
CA ARG A 752 10.86 36.76 -2.43
C ARG A 752 9.54 37.20 -3.07
N PRO A 753 8.45 37.34 -2.30
CA PRO A 753 7.21 37.90 -2.83
C PRO A 753 7.40 39.39 -3.16
N VAL A 754 6.86 39.82 -4.28
CA VAL A 754 6.81 41.24 -4.66
C VAL A 754 5.42 41.79 -4.36
N SER A 755 5.34 42.91 -3.64
CA SER A 755 4.08 43.50 -3.18
C SER A 755 3.11 43.81 -4.32
N GLU A 756 3.63 44.34 -5.42
CA GLU A 756 2.90 44.72 -6.63
C GLU A 756 2.43 43.50 -7.43
N LEU A 757 3.02 42.33 -7.17
CA LEU A 757 2.68 41.04 -7.76
C LEU A 757 1.99 40.11 -6.75
N THR A 758 1.40 40.68 -5.70
CA THR A 758 0.62 39.95 -4.68
C THR A 758 -0.83 40.37 -4.73
N PHE A 759 -1.71 39.43 -5.02
CA PHE A 759 -3.14 39.62 -5.15
C PHE A 759 -3.86 38.79 -4.09
N THR A 760 -4.73 39.43 -3.32
CA THR A 760 -5.66 38.73 -2.43
C THR A 760 -7.09 39.08 -2.80
N ARG A 761 -8.04 38.18 -2.56
CA ARG A 761 -9.46 38.44 -2.81
C ARG A 761 -9.97 39.65 -2.03
N GLU A 762 -9.39 39.93 -0.86
CA GLU A 762 -9.70 41.10 -0.05
C GLU A 762 -9.18 42.40 -0.69
N GLN A 763 -7.92 42.43 -1.12
CA GLN A 763 -7.26 43.65 -1.61
C GLN A 763 -7.50 43.91 -3.11
N SER A 764 -7.82 42.87 -3.88
CA SER A 764 -8.00 42.92 -5.34
C SER A 764 -9.20 42.07 -5.78
N PRO A 765 -10.43 42.35 -5.31
CA PRO A 765 -11.60 41.51 -5.54
C PRO A 765 -11.95 41.34 -7.03
N ASP A 766 -11.65 42.32 -7.87
CA ASP A 766 -11.87 42.28 -9.32
C ASP A 766 -10.91 41.34 -10.06
N ALA A 767 -9.79 40.96 -9.43
CA ALA A 767 -8.85 39.96 -9.95
C ALA A 767 -9.33 38.52 -9.74
N PHE A 768 -10.31 38.29 -8.85
CA PHE A 768 -10.75 36.95 -8.48
C PHE A 768 -12.16 36.61 -8.96
N GLY A 769 -12.27 35.53 -9.75
CA GLY A 769 -13.54 34.95 -10.17
C GLY A 769 -14.26 34.15 -9.07
N SER A 770 -15.55 33.89 -9.28
CA SER A 770 -16.40 33.01 -8.45
C SER A 770 -16.69 31.65 -9.12
N GLY A 771 -16.41 31.51 -10.42
CA GLY A 771 -16.44 30.23 -11.15
C GLY A 771 -15.09 29.52 -11.14
N THR A 772 -14.95 28.40 -11.85
CA THR A 772 -13.75 27.55 -11.83
C THR A 772 -12.44 28.30 -12.07
N VAL A 773 -12.41 29.22 -13.04
CA VAL A 773 -11.27 30.13 -13.22
C VAL A 773 -11.30 31.17 -12.11
N ARG A 774 -10.37 31.04 -11.16
CA ARG A 774 -10.26 31.88 -9.96
C ARG A 774 -9.43 33.12 -10.22
N PHE A 775 -8.42 33.05 -11.08
CA PHE A 775 -7.56 34.17 -11.44
C PHE A 775 -7.14 34.02 -12.91
N ASP A 776 -7.17 35.10 -13.68
CA ASP A 776 -6.77 35.13 -15.09
C ASP A 776 -6.31 36.56 -15.46
N ARG A 777 -4.99 36.76 -15.47
CA ARG A 777 -4.37 38.08 -15.69
C ARG A 777 -3.03 37.94 -16.40
N THR A 778 -2.69 38.95 -17.19
CA THR A 778 -1.32 39.18 -17.64
C THR A 778 -0.66 40.19 -16.69
N LEU A 779 0.44 39.76 -16.07
CA LEU A 779 1.26 40.56 -15.17
C LEU A 779 2.45 41.14 -15.94
N GLU A 780 2.82 42.38 -15.65
CA GLU A 780 4.06 43.00 -16.12
C GLU A 780 5.07 42.96 -14.99
N ILE A 781 6.27 42.42 -15.26
CA ILE A 781 7.29 42.16 -14.25
C ILE A 781 8.59 42.82 -14.72
N GLU A 782 9.14 43.71 -13.90
CA GLU A 782 10.44 44.35 -14.13
C GLU A 782 11.50 43.69 -13.25
N LEU A 783 12.62 43.29 -13.87
CA LEU A 783 13.69 42.51 -13.26
C LEU A 783 14.97 43.34 -13.18
N LYS A 784 15.57 43.40 -12.00
CA LYS A 784 16.79 44.18 -11.76
C LYS A 784 18.07 43.40 -12.10
N GLU A 785 17.97 42.09 -12.09
CA GLU A 785 19.02 41.10 -12.24
C GLU A 785 18.40 39.80 -12.74
N ASP A 786 19.24 38.84 -13.09
CA ASP A 786 18.81 37.48 -13.39
C ASP A 786 17.93 36.96 -12.25
N SER A 787 16.77 36.43 -12.64
CA SER A 787 15.72 36.11 -11.69
C SER A 787 15.08 34.79 -12.02
N HIS A 788 14.90 33.93 -11.01
CA HIS A 788 13.92 32.86 -11.12
C HIS A 788 12.54 33.36 -10.69
N LEU A 789 11.52 32.98 -11.47
CA LEU A 789 10.13 33.32 -11.25
C LEU A 789 9.36 32.06 -10.85
N ILE A 790 8.68 32.11 -9.70
CA ILE A 790 7.79 31.05 -9.23
C ILE A 790 6.42 31.65 -8.98
N PHE A 791 5.37 31.05 -9.54
CA PHE A 791 3.99 31.50 -9.40
C PHE A 791 3.30 30.65 -8.35
N VAL A 792 2.62 31.29 -7.39
CA VAL A 792 2.03 30.62 -6.24
C VAL A 792 0.57 31.02 -6.09
N THR A 793 -0.29 30.07 -5.75
CA THR A 793 -1.67 30.31 -5.31
C THR A 793 -1.99 29.52 -4.05
N GLY A 794 -2.98 29.96 -3.28
CA GLY A 794 -3.48 29.20 -2.14
C GLY A 794 -4.58 29.91 -1.36
N HIS A 795 -4.86 29.37 -0.19
CA HIS A 795 -5.73 29.99 0.82
C HIS A 795 -5.05 29.96 2.20
N ARG A 796 -4.97 31.10 2.89
CA ARG A 796 -4.20 31.18 4.15
C ARG A 796 -4.92 30.64 5.39
N SER A 797 -6.25 30.68 5.41
CA SER A 797 -7.06 30.28 6.58
C SER A 797 -8.00 29.09 6.35
N GLU A 798 -8.64 28.97 5.19
CA GLU A 798 -9.50 27.83 4.86
C GLU A 798 -8.71 26.59 4.47
N GLN A 799 -9.30 25.42 4.73
CA GLN A 799 -8.69 24.11 4.52
C GLN A 799 -9.32 23.40 3.31
N LEU A 800 -8.64 22.38 2.79
CA LEU A 800 -9.09 21.56 1.65
C LEU A 800 -10.44 20.85 1.90
N GLY A 801 -10.72 20.50 3.15
CA GLY A 801 -12.00 19.93 3.56
C GLY A 801 -12.17 18.44 3.25
N PRO A 802 -13.41 17.93 3.36
CA PRO A 802 -13.66 16.51 3.59
C PRO A 802 -13.42 15.60 2.38
N VAL A 803 -13.32 16.14 1.16
CA VAL A 803 -13.12 15.33 -0.06
C VAL A 803 -11.80 14.56 0.02
N LEU A 804 -10.74 15.15 0.57
CA LEU A 804 -9.43 14.52 0.72
C LEU A 804 -9.26 13.78 2.06
N GLY A 805 -10.34 13.53 2.80
CA GLY A 805 -10.28 12.85 4.09
C GLY A 805 -9.72 13.72 5.22
N ALA A 806 -9.62 13.15 6.42
CA ALA A 806 -9.29 13.92 7.63
C ALA A 806 -7.87 14.49 7.65
N SER A 807 -6.88 13.76 7.11
CA SER A 807 -5.48 14.17 7.14
C SER A 807 -5.21 15.29 6.13
N TRP A 808 -5.29 14.99 4.83
CA TRP A 808 -5.07 15.97 3.77
C TRP A 808 -6.10 17.11 3.82
N GLY A 809 -7.35 16.82 4.17
CA GLY A 809 -8.41 17.82 4.28
C GLY A 809 -8.17 18.91 5.33
N SER A 810 -7.24 18.70 6.27
CA SER A 810 -6.87 19.69 7.30
C SER A 810 -5.81 20.71 6.82
N GLN A 811 -5.22 20.49 5.65
CA GLN A 811 -4.20 21.40 5.11
C GLN A 811 -4.82 22.57 4.37
N ASN A 812 -4.08 23.68 4.31
CA ASN A 812 -4.42 24.80 3.45
C ASN A 812 -4.16 24.46 1.98
N PRO A 813 -5.05 24.83 1.04
CA PRO A 813 -4.81 24.63 -0.37
C PRO A 813 -3.64 25.51 -0.83
N ALA A 814 -2.73 24.93 -1.61
CA ALA A 814 -1.59 25.60 -2.19
C ALA A 814 -1.16 24.92 -3.50
N ALA A 815 -0.70 25.72 -4.45
CA ALA A 815 -0.02 25.24 -5.64
C ALA A 815 1.07 26.22 -6.07
N LEU A 816 2.12 25.70 -6.70
CA LEU A 816 3.23 26.48 -7.24
C LEU A 816 3.81 25.85 -8.50
N THR A 817 4.36 26.68 -9.39
CA THR A 817 5.19 26.21 -10.51
C THR A 817 6.61 25.92 -10.04
N ASN A 818 7.34 25.07 -10.76
CA ASN A 818 8.81 25.14 -10.74
C ASN A 818 9.32 26.48 -11.32
N PRO A 819 10.59 26.85 -11.07
CA PRO A 819 11.13 28.14 -11.50
C PRO A 819 11.19 28.29 -13.02
N ILE A 820 10.94 29.50 -13.50
CA ILE A 820 11.34 29.97 -14.83
C ILE A 820 12.56 30.86 -14.64
N PHE A 821 13.70 30.49 -15.22
CA PHE A 821 14.94 31.24 -15.08
C PHE A 821 15.02 32.32 -16.16
N VAL A 822 15.11 33.58 -15.74
CA VAL A 822 15.18 34.72 -16.65
C VAL A 822 16.59 35.30 -16.63
N ASP A 823 17.25 35.27 -17.77
CA ASP A 823 18.55 35.88 -18.04
C ASP A 823 18.34 37.27 -18.66
N VAL A 824 18.69 38.32 -17.93
CA VAL A 824 18.49 39.71 -18.39
C VAL A 824 19.72 40.30 -19.07
N ASP A 825 20.89 39.68 -18.94
CA ASP A 825 22.16 40.20 -19.48
C ASP A 825 22.68 39.43 -20.71
N GLY A 826 22.10 38.27 -21.00
CA GLY A 826 22.39 37.42 -22.16
C GLY A 826 23.64 36.54 -22.02
N ASN A 827 24.16 36.35 -20.81
CA ASN A 827 25.34 35.52 -20.54
C ASN A 827 25.00 34.17 -19.87
N GLY A 828 23.73 33.81 -19.82
CA GLY A 828 23.19 32.68 -19.07
C GLY A 828 22.86 33.06 -17.63
N PHE A 829 21.85 32.38 -17.06
CA PHE A 829 21.35 32.67 -15.72
C PHE A 829 22.43 32.62 -14.63
N THR A 830 22.57 33.71 -13.88
CA THR A 830 23.43 33.84 -12.72
C THR A 830 22.61 33.93 -11.43
N ALA A 831 22.81 32.98 -10.52
CA ALA A 831 22.10 32.97 -9.25
C ALA A 831 22.55 34.10 -8.30
N ASN A 832 21.60 34.77 -7.65
CA ASN A 832 21.85 35.98 -6.86
C ASN A 832 22.50 35.75 -5.47
N LYS A 833 22.63 34.49 -5.04
CA LYS A 833 23.21 34.06 -3.76
C LYS A 833 22.47 34.53 -2.50
N ASP A 834 21.24 35.06 -2.62
CA ASP A 834 20.43 35.48 -1.49
C ASP A 834 20.01 34.29 -0.61
N THR A 835 20.10 34.44 0.71
CA THR A 835 19.75 33.41 1.69
C THR A 835 18.38 33.63 2.35
N LEU A 836 17.56 34.55 1.84
CA LEU A 836 16.18 34.80 2.30
C LEU A 836 16.09 35.18 3.78
N ASP A 837 17.03 36.00 4.25
CA ASP A 837 17.12 36.52 5.63
C ASP A 837 17.44 35.45 6.69
N PHE A 838 17.73 34.22 6.27
CA PHE A 838 18.14 33.12 7.13
C PHE A 838 19.55 32.63 6.75
N PRO A 839 20.31 32.02 7.66
CA PRO A 839 21.49 31.27 7.25
C PRO A 839 21.10 30.11 6.33
N LEU A 840 22.05 29.63 5.52
CA LEU A 840 21.89 28.37 4.81
C LEU A 840 21.63 27.24 5.83
N PRO A 841 20.75 26.28 5.50
CA PRO A 841 20.32 25.28 6.45
C PRO A 841 21.45 24.28 6.70
N VAL A 842 21.52 23.78 7.92
CA VAL A 842 22.32 22.62 8.32
C VAL A 842 21.37 21.53 8.82
N LYS A 843 21.89 20.37 9.21
CA LYS A 843 21.06 19.29 9.76
C LYS A 843 20.20 19.82 10.92
N TYR A 844 18.91 19.55 10.83
CA TYR A 844 17.99 19.83 11.93
C TYR A 844 18.24 18.84 13.07
N VAL A 845 18.44 19.38 14.27
CA VAL A 845 18.54 18.62 15.51
C VAL A 845 17.46 19.16 16.45
N ASP A 846 16.57 18.28 16.91
CA ASP A 846 15.61 18.62 17.95
C ASP A 846 16.37 18.92 19.26
N LYS A 847 16.18 20.11 19.82
CA LYS A 847 16.98 20.64 20.94
C LYS A 847 16.21 20.68 22.25
#